data_AF-K9WNF9-F1
#
_entry.id   AF-K9WNF9-F1
#
_cell.length_a   1.000
_cell.length_b   1.000
_cell.length_c   1.000
_cell.angle_alpha   90.00
_cell.angle_beta   90.00
_cell.angle_gamma   90.00
#
_symmetry.space_group_name_H-M   'P 1'
#
loop_
_entity.id
_entity.type
_entity.pdbx_description
1 polymer ?
#
loop_
_entity_poly.entity_id
_entity_poly.type
_entity_poly.pdbx_seq_one_letter_code
_entity_poly.pdbx_strand_id
1 'polypeptide(L)'
;MKNIVVFVTNPQYPPAQQFVNQLVAEGSYRVRGLKKPNAVTVPSASERVEWSSAKLTSGQDVKDIFQGCEAAFMFITPADLPEAINLTRSFLEQASEAGIRRLAWVAPACPAESDLGKPLAQAEALVRSSTLETLVLRHAPLFSDLLDQKRELQFRRTLSLPLGNSALPWLAPEIIAEGLYKWILGEVNNQPPDVLTGPVQLTGDNIAKGLSEVLKQNLSAYKFAQRRFQAIDLDASGQIDGEELFPYLLELGYSNDEAQKILEEADKDKSGTIDFEEFIQGLEDHLNRILADVSPEVQYVNVPKATALYDLISGGLDENTAKYRLDLLSVLNQYGLPEKNQELSQWLGRPTMSGIEWADQHILELINVYILPGRGILTINQGNLDGRPALITRLLQANNRMLISQRTLDGKAAELQWADEDMSDAAVVSYQPEGGGERVLNLKEGRLVALSARGSWPGRRLATQLFFEDQPLPSWQVALFRELGELQMEEVSTTGAADEVICNCTQATCGKVQELIDSGYNTIDQIGDLSQITRICGGCQALVEELLGSSSLFVAELVEKYNLGRGMVRFQFRPVNKPVVASKPGQHLLIQGRVDNRWVTRAYTLSSPADQTDSYEITVKREELGLFSRWLCDRADSESLFRISDPRGEYFLEDENPVVFFAGGIGVTPAIAMMRTLANRGDQRKFHLDYCAPYAEDLVFQPELEQLTAAHPHLTFTLRPTRTQGRLTVEEVLHQYPYTEGAVAFMCGPESYMKAIRGHLKEANWPNSAIREELFSSKLDEEGKAQKPVIKRTAVQLAGGITPVEHHSFDVGPVGSVVQEAEAFLKQCYLEQGLNAVFLPRWQEVKAALDSTGTYEHTYDELAYGARLAWRNSSRCVGRYFWQNLQLRDMRHLETEEEMFDAILEHIKYATNNGDLRATISIFKPDGRRLWNPQLIRYAGYRQADGTILGDPANVELTEQAFRLGWPGPSQRTRFDLLPLIIQLPGKEPRWFEIPPELNLEVPLSHPRYEWFEELGLKWYALPAVSSMAFDIGGIQYTCAPFNGFYMGTEIGGRNFSDTYRYNMLPLIGQKMGLDMSDDSTLWKDSALVELNIAVVHSYKKHSVRLLDHHSMGDYFMKFMDEEQKCQRNVYTDWGWIIPPVSGSTAPAWPLEMENRILKPNYFYQPDPWKSASEQPQGKCPYHNS
;
A
#
# COMPACT_ATOMS: atom_id res chain seq x y z
N MET A 1 3.26 -43.55 -29.80
CA MET A 1 3.54 -43.63 -28.35
C MET A 1 2.38 -44.31 -27.67
N LYS A 2 2.66 -45.25 -26.77
CA LYS A 2 1.65 -45.95 -25.95
C LYS A 2 1.42 -45.19 -24.65
N ASN A 3 0.17 -45.06 -24.21
CA ASN A 3 -0.15 -44.40 -22.94
C ASN A 3 -0.15 -45.44 -21.81
N ILE A 4 0.46 -45.08 -20.68
CA ILE A 4 0.38 -45.88 -19.46
C ILE A 4 -0.01 -44.99 -18.28
N VAL A 5 -0.65 -45.58 -17.28
CA VAL A 5 -0.99 -44.90 -16.04
C VAL A 5 -0.09 -45.38 -14.91
N VAL A 6 0.48 -44.45 -14.14
CA VAL A 6 1.33 -44.74 -12.98
C VAL A 6 0.70 -44.08 -11.75
N PHE A 7 0.32 -44.87 -10.76
CA PHE A 7 -0.14 -44.38 -9.47
C PHE A 7 0.96 -44.54 -8.42
N VAL A 8 1.29 -43.43 -7.78
CA VAL A 8 2.16 -43.39 -6.61
C VAL A 8 1.79 -42.19 -5.75
N THR A 9 1.71 -42.37 -4.44
CA THR A 9 1.26 -41.30 -3.54
C THR A 9 2.29 -40.20 -3.38
N ASN A 10 3.58 -40.55 -3.41
CA ASN A 10 4.71 -39.64 -3.54
C ASN A 10 5.48 -39.92 -4.84
N PRO A 11 5.45 -39.03 -5.85
CA PRO A 11 6.20 -39.18 -7.09
C PRO A 11 7.71 -39.34 -6.94
N GLN A 12 8.28 -38.94 -5.80
CA GLN A 12 9.69 -39.11 -5.46
C GLN A 12 10.01 -40.49 -4.86
N TYR A 13 9.04 -41.41 -4.79
CA TYR A 13 9.30 -42.76 -4.33
C TYR A 13 10.27 -43.47 -5.30
N PRO A 14 11.48 -43.89 -4.87
CA PRO A 14 12.57 -44.21 -5.80
C PRO A 14 12.24 -45.26 -6.88
N PRO A 15 11.54 -46.37 -6.59
CA PRO A 15 11.17 -47.35 -7.63
C PRO A 15 10.24 -46.77 -8.70
N ALA A 16 9.28 -45.92 -8.29
CA ALA A 16 8.35 -45.30 -9.21
C ALA A 16 9.07 -44.24 -10.07
N GLN A 17 9.94 -43.46 -9.44
CA GLN A 17 10.73 -42.43 -10.11
C GLN A 17 11.67 -43.04 -11.16
N GLN A 18 12.44 -44.08 -10.80
CA GLN A 18 13.34 -44.74 -11.75
C GLN A 18 12.58 -45.40 -12.90
N PHE A 19 11.41 -45.98 -12.63
CA PHE A 19 10.58 -46.55 -13.68
C PHE A 19 10.07 -45.49 -14.67
N VAL A 20 9.59 -44.35 -14.16
CA VAL A 20 9.14 -43.23 -15.02
C VAL A 20 10.31 -42.67 -15.82
N ASN A 21 11.48 -42.48 -15.21
CA ASN A 21 12.69 -42.01 -15.91
C ASN A 21 13.09 -42.95 -17.03
N GLN A 22 13.12 -44.27 -16.78
CA GLN A 22 13.42 -45.28 -17.79
C GLN A 22 12.47 -45.20 -18.99
N LEU A 23 11.16 -45.05 -18.74
CA LEU A 23 10.16 -44.92 -19.79
C LEU A 23 10.32 -43.67 -20.64
N VAL A 24 10.73 -42.55 -20.02
CA VAL A 24 10.96 -41.28 -20.70
C VAL A 24 12.21 -41.35 -21.58
N ALA A 25 13.31 -41.90 -21.04
CA ALA A 25 14.60 -42.04 -21.72
C ALA A 25 14.48 -42.90 -22.98
N GLU A 26 13.79 -44.03 -22.91
CA GLU A 26 13.59 -44.96 -24.03
C GLU A 26 12.54 -44.46 -25.05
N GLY A 27 11.76 -43.42 -24.69
CA GLY A 27 10.88 -42.65 -25.58
C GLY A 27 9.67 -43.36 -26.19
N SER A 28 9.38 -44.60 -25.80
CA SER A 28 8.30 -45.41 -26.38
C SER A 28 6.92 -45.15 -25.75
N TYR A 29 6.88 -44.49 -24.58
CA TYR A 29 5.69 -44.36 -23.74
C TYR A 29 5.41 -42.91 -23.32
N ARG A 30 4.12 -42.59 -23.14
CA ARG A 30 3.66 -41.38 -22.47
C ARG A 30 3.05 -41.76 -21.11
N VAL A 31 3.50 -41.09 -20.05
CA VAL A 31 3.14 -41.41 -18.66
C VAL A 31 2.06 -40.45 -18.18
N ARG A 32 0.92 -41.02 -17.75
CA ARG A 32 -0.13 -40.31 -17.00
C ARG A 32 -0.02 -40.66 -15.52
N GLY A 33 0.55 -39.77 -14.74
CA GLY A 33 0.82 -39.94 -13.32
C GLY A 33 -0.34 -39.52 -12.43
N LEU A 34 -0.69 -40.35 -11.44
CA LEU A 34 -1.68 -40.07 -10.39
C LEU A 34 -0.97 -39.97 -9.04
N LYS A 35 -1.17 -38.84 -8.34
CA LYS A 35 -0.56 -38.57 -7.01
C LYS A 35 -1.56 -38.07 -5.97
N LYS A 36 -1.23 -38.21 -4.67
CA LYS A 36 -2.02 -37.61 -3.58
C LYS A 36 -1.97 -36.07 -3.65
N PRO A 37 -3.03 -35.36 -3.21
CA PRO A 37 -3.01 -33.89 -3.11
C PRO A 37 -1.84 -33.41 -2.24
N ASN A 38 -1.19 -32.31 -2.62
CA ASN A 38 -0.01 -31.72 -1.96
C ASN A 38 1.32 -32.48 -2.10
N ALA A 39 1.36 -33.61 -2.83
CA ALA A 39 2.64 -34.26 -3.14
C ALA A 39 3.47 -33.39 -4.10
N VAL A 40 4.72 -33.12 -3.73
CA VAL A 40 5.66 -32.33 -4.54
C VAL A 40 6.07 -33.13 -5.77
N THR A 41 6.05 -32.50 -6.93
CA THR A 41 6.55 -33.06 -8.20
C THR A 41 7.76 -32.28 -8.63
N VAL A 42 8.83 -32.98 -9.01
CA VAL A 42 9.98 -32.34 -9.67
C VAL A 42 9.53 -31.83 -11.04
N PRO A 43 9.90 -30.60 -11.46
CA PRO A 43 9.63 -30.12 -12.80
C PRO A 43 10.23 -31.10 -13.83
N SER A 44 9.37 -31.71 -14.64
CA SER A 44 9.82 -32.57 -15.75
C SER A 44 10.09 -31.67 -16.95
N ALA A 45 11.33 -31.67 -17.46
CA ALA A 45 11.68 -31.02 -18.72
C ALA A 45 11.03 -31.72 -19.95
N SER A 46 10.44 -32.91 -19.75
CA SER A 46 9.82 -33.69 -20.81
C SER A 46 8.30 -33.52 -20.88
N GLU A 47 7.77 -33.19 -22.06
CA GLU A 47 6.32 -33.18 -22.37
C GLU A 47 5.66 -34.58 -22.29
N ARG A 48 6.44 -35.63 -22.00
CA ARG A 48 5.98 -37.03 -21.98
C ARG A 48 5.39 -37.50 -20.64
N VAL A 49 5.49 -36.69 -19.60
CA VAL A 49 4.98 -37.02 -18.25
C VAL A 49 3.98 -35.98 -17.79
N GLU A 50 2.77 -36.41 -17.44
CA GLU A 50 1.69 -35.55 -16.98
C GLU A 50 1.20 -36.02 -15.61
N TRP A 51 1.37 -35.20 -14.57
CA TRP A 51 0.95 -35.53 -13.20
C TRP A 51 -0.38 -34.88 -12.83
N SER A 52 -1.35 -35.67 -12.39
CA SER A 52 -2.65 -35.20 -11.89
C SER A 52 -2.81 -35.50 -10.39
N SER A 53 -3.29 -34.51 -9.64
CA SER A 53 -3.68 -34.68 -8.23
C SER A 53 -5.14 -35.09 -8.14
N ALA A 54 -5.41 -36.35 -7.78
CA ALA A 54 -6.79 -36.85 -7.67
C ALA A 54 -6.95 -37.78 -6.45
N LYS A 55 -8.12 -37.78 -5.83
CA LYS A 55 -8.50 -38.80 -4.85
C LYS A 55 -9.07 -39.98 -5.64
N LEU A 56 -8.50 -41.18 -5.49
CA LEU A 56 -8.98 -42.41 -6.15
C LEU A 56 -10.47 -42.75 -5.87
N THR A 57 -11.11 -42.05 -4.94
CA THR A 57 -12.54 -42.17 -4.59
C THR A 57 -13.46 -41.23 -5.38
N SER A 58 -12.95 -40.25 -6.13
CA SER A 58 -13.74 -39.35 -6.99
C SER A 58 -13.80 -39.89 -8.41
N GLY A 59 -14.82 -40.70 -8.72
CA GLY A 59 -14.87 -41.57 -9.90
C GLY A 59 -15.05 -40.90 -11.27
N GLN A 60 -15.09 -39.57 -11.40
CA GLN A 60 -15.27 -38.89 -12.70
C GLN A 60 -13.93 -38.38 -13.27
N ASP A 61 -13.14 -37.66 -12.47
CA ASP A 61 -11.82 -37.14 -12.89
C ASP A 61 -10.77 -38.25 -13.11
N VAL A 62 -10.90 -39.37 -12.38
CA VAL A 62 -9.96 -40.49 -12.47
C VAL A 62 -10.17 -41.31 -13.75
N LYS A 63 -11.41 -41.42 -14.25
CA LYS A 63 -11.72 -42.22 -15.45
C LYS A 63 -11.03 -41.68 -16.70
N ASP A 64 -11.02 -40.36 -16.86
CA ASP A 64 -10.41 -39.70 -18.03
C ASP A 64 -8.90 -39.97 -18.11
N ILE A 65 -8.24 -40.12 -16.96
CA ILE A 65 -6.80 -40.39 -16.87
C ILE A 65 -6.48 -41.81 -17.35
N PHE A 66 -7.29 -42.79 -16.99
CA PHE A 66 -7.12 -44.19 -17.42
C PHE A 66 -7.53 -44.42 -18.89
N GLN A 67 -8.36 -43.56 -19.46
CA GLN A 67 -8.91 -43.74 -20.80
C GLN A 67 -7.81 -43.75 -21.89
N GLY A 68 -7.72 -44.85 -22.64
CA GLY A 68 -6.76 -45.01 -23.73
C GLY A 68 -5.36 -45.46 -23.29
N CYS A 69 -5.18 -45.82 -22.01
CA CYS A 69 -3.96 -46.45 -21.51
C CYS A 69 -3.98 -47.97 -21.77
N GLU A 70 -2.82 -48.57 -22.08
CA GLU A 70 -2.72 -50.01 -22.33
C GLU A 70 -2.32 -50.83 -21.08
N ALA A 71 -1.63 -50.19 -20.13
CA ALA A 71 -1.15 -50.79 -18.89
C ALA A 71 -1.24 -49.81 -17.72
N ALA A 72 -1.37 -50.36 -16.51
CA ALA A 72 -1.45 -49.62 -15.26
C ALA A 72 -0.41 -50.11 -14.24
N PHE A 73 0.24 -49.18 -13.54
CA PHE A 73 1.27 -49.47 -12.53
C PHE A 73 0.87 -48.82 -11.21
N MET A 74 0.82 -49.61 -10.14
CA MET A 74 0.48 -49.14 -8.81
C MET A 74 1.66 -49.39 -7.87
N PHE A 75 2.19 -48.32 -7.29
CA PHE A 75 3.23 -48.36 -6.28
C PHE A 75 2.64 -48.05 -4.90
N ILE A 76 2.69 -49.02 -4.00
CA ILE A 76 2.33 -48.85 -2.59
C ILE A 76 3.58 -48.40 -1.84
N THR A 77 3.53 -47.23 -1.20
CA THR A 77 4.64 -46.74 -0.37
C THR A 77 4.47 -47.19 1.09
N PRO A 78 5.51 -47.10 1.95
CA PRO A 78 5.35 -47.32 3.39
C PRO A 78 4.23 -46.48 4.04
N ALA A 79 3.99 -45.27 3.54
CA ALA A 79 2.92 -44.40 4.03
C ALA A 79 1.51 -44.89 3.67
N ASP A 80 1.39 -45.72 2.63
CA ASP A 80 0.11 -46.23 2.12
C ASP A 80 -0.31 -47.55 2.77
N LEU A 81 0.57 -48.17 3.56
CA LEU A 81 0.30 -49.44 4.23
C LEU A 81 -1.05 -49.49 4.98
N PRO A 82 -1.48 -48.45 5.71
CA PRO A 82 -2.77 -48.46 6.41
C PRO A 82 -3.98 -48.50 5.46
N GLU A 83 -3.84 -47.95 4.25
CA GLU A 83 -4.90 -47.81 3.25
C GLU A 83 -4.74 -48.80 2.09
N ALA A 84 -3.73 -49.66 2.11
CA ALA A 84 -3.30 -50.49 1.00
C ALA A 84 -4.46 -51.31 0.38
N ILE A 85 -5.35 -51.85 1.21
CA ILE A 85 -6.53 -52.62 0.76
C ILE A 85 -7.50 -51.73 -0.03
N ASN A 86 -7.86 -50.57 0.50
CA ASN A 86 -8.85 -49.68 -0.10
C ASN A 86 -8.31 -49.01 -1.36
N LEU A 87 -7.04 -48.60 -1.34
CA LEU A 87 -6.35 -48.05 -2.51
C LEU A 87 -6.28 -49.08 -3.63
N THR A 88 -5.87 -50.32 -3.30
CA THR A 88 -5.74 -51.40 -4.29
C THR A 88 -7.10 -51.76 -4.88
N ARG A 89 -8.16 -51.86 -4.07
CA ARG A 89 -9.52 -52.12 -4.55
C ARG A 89 -9.99 -51.04 -5.51
N SER A 90 -9.88 -49.77 -5.11
CA SER A 90 -10.34 -48.63 -5.92
C SER A 90 -9.58 -48.55 -7.25
N PHE A 91 -8.27 -48.78 -7.22
CA PHE A 91 -7.43 -48.76 -8.42
C PHE A 91 -7.78 -49.90 -9.39
N LEU A 92 -8.05 -51.11 -8.87
CA LEU A 92 -8.48 -52.25 -9.68
C LEU A 92 -9.85 -52.01 -10.34
N GLU A 93 -10.80 -51.44 -9.60
CA GLU A 93 -12.12 -51.08 -10.14
C GLU A 93 -11.99 -50.11 -11.32
N GLN A 94 -11.21 -49.04 -11.16
CA GLN A 94 -10.99 -48.06 -12.24
C GLN A 94 -10.23 -48.65 -13.43
N ALA A 95 -9.20 -49.47 -13.20
CA ALA A 95 -8.45 -50.13 -14.26
C ALA A 95 -9.34 -51.10 -15.07
N SER A 96 -10.21 -51.84 -14.39
CA SER A 96 -11.16 -52.76 -15.01
C SER A 96 -12.21 -52.02 -15.84
N GLU A 97 -12.82 -50.95 -15.28
CA GLU A 97 -13.80 -50.13 -15.99
C GLU A 97 -13.23 -49.45 -17.25
N ALA A 98 -11.95 -49.06 -17.22
CA ALA A 98 -11.27 -48.44 -18.35
C ALA A 98 -10.76 -49.44 -19.41
N GLY A 99 -10.91 -50.75 -19.18
CA GLY A 99 -10.48 -51.79 -20.12
C GLY A 99 -8.95 -51.98 -20.21
N ILE A 100 -8.21 -51.66 -19.14
CA ILE A 100 -6.78 -51.92 -19.04
C ILE A 100 -6.52 -53.44 -19.22
N ARG A 101 -5.46 -53.81 -19.94
CA ARG A 101 -5.13 -55.23 -20.17
C ARG A 101 -4.12 -55.78 -19.17
N ARG A 102 -3.14 -54.96 -18.80
CA ARG A 102 -2.00 -55.31 -17.94
C ARG A 102 -1.93 -54.42 -16.72
N LEU A 103 -1.71 -55.00 -15.54
CA LEU A 103 -1.55 -54.25 -14.30
C LEU A 103 -0.37 -54.76 -13.46
N ALA A 104 0.56 -53.88 -13.12
CA ALA A 104 1.61 -54.17 -12.15
C ALA A 104 1.27 -53.55 -10.79
N TRP A 105 1.38 -54.34 -9.74
CA TRP A 105 1.23 -53.93 -8.35
C TRP A 105 2.54 -54.18 -7.61
N VAL A 106 3.13 -53.10 -7.09
CA VAL A 106 4.47 -53.08 -6.50
C VAL A 106 4.37 -52.58 -5.06
N ALA A 107 4.90 -53.35 -4.11
CA ALA A 107 4.84 -53.00 -2.69
C ALA A 107 6.08 -53.46 -1.88
N PRO A 108 6.38 -52.85 -0.72
CA PRO A 108 7.40 -53.34 0.19
C PRO A 108 7.11 -54.75 0.73
N ALA A 109 8.16 -55.56 0.85
CA ALA A 109 8.07 -56.88 1.45
C ALA A 109 8.04 -56.79 2.98
N CYS A 110 7.09 -57.50 3.58
CA CYS A 110 6.93 -57.59 5.03
C CYS A 110 6.47 -59.02 5.40
N PRO A 111 6.91 -59.59 6.53
CA PRO A 111 6.46 -60.91 6.97
C PRO A 111 4.94 -60.94 7.10
N ALA A 112 4.28 -61.93 6.49
CA ALA A 112 2.82 -62.02 6.41
C ALA A 112 2.13 -62.07 7.79
N GLU A 113 2.83 -62.56 8.83
CA GLU A 113 2.31 -62.67 10.19
C GLU A 113 2.44 -61.37 11.01
N SER A 114 3.21 -60.40 10.52
CA SER A 114 3.36 -59.10 11.18
C SER A 114 2.12 -58.21 10.97
N ASP A 115 1.92 -57.25 11.87
CA ASP A 115 0.78 -56.33 11.77
C ASP A 115 0.84 -55.43 10.53
N LEU A 116 2.05 -55.14 10.01
CA LEU A 116 2.25 -54.46 8.73
C LEU A 116 2.01 -55.38 7.52
N GLY A 117 2.29 -56.69 7.65
CA GLY A 117 2.20 -57.65 6.56
C GLY A 117 0.79 -58.15 6.26
N LYS A 118 -0.10 -58.21 7.27
CA LYS A 118 -1.48 -58.71 7.11
C LYS A 118 -2.29 -57.89 6.10
N PRO A 119 -2.32 -56.54 6.13
CA PRO A 119 -3.07 -55.75 5.15
C PRO A 119 -2.51 -55.89 3.73
N LEU A 120 -1.19 -56.00 3.58
CA LEU A 120 -0.53 -56.21 2.28
C LEU A 120 -0.90 -57.57 1.66
N ALA A 121 -0.93 -58.64 2.47
CA ALA A 121 -1.37 -59.96 2.01
C ALA A 121 -2.83 -59.96 1.51
N GLN A 122 -3.70 -59.20 2.16
CA GLN A 122 -5.09 -59.03 1.73
C GLN A 122 -5.20 -58.20 0.44
N ALA A 123 -4.44 -57.11 0.32
CA ALA A 123 -4.39 -56.31 -0.91
C ALA A 123 -3.88 -57.12 -2.11
N GLU A 124 -2.82 -57.90 -1.92
CA GLU A 124 -2.29 -58.81 -2.94
C GLU A 124 -3.33 -59.85 -3.41
N ALA A 125 -4.10 -60.42 -2.49
CA ALA A 125 -5.15 -61.38 -2.83
C ALA A 125 -6.24 -60.76 -3.74
N LEU A 126 -6.52 -59.46 -3.61
CA LEU A 126 -7.42 -58.74 -4.50
C LEU A 126 -6.86 -58.62 -5.92
N VAL A 127 -5.56 -58.33 -6.05
CA VAL A 127 -4.89 -58.22 -7.36
C VAL A 127 -4.88 -59.58 -8.06
N ARG A 128 -4.48 -60.64 -7.34
CA ARG A 128 -4.39 -62.00 -7.90
C ARG A 128 -5.75 -62.63 -8.26
N SER A 129 -6.84 -62.14 -7.67
CA SER A 129 -8.20 -62.59 -8.01
C SER A 129 -8.86 -61.78 -9.14
N SER A 130 -8.17 -60.77 -9.67
CA SER A 130 -8.67 -59.99 -10.80
C SER A 130 -8.60 -60.77 -12.12
N THR A 131 -9.38 -60.34 -13.12
CA THR A 131 -9.38 -60.91 -14.47
C THR A 131 -8.31 -60.32 -15.38
N LEU A 132 -7.45 -59.44 -14.85
CA LEU A 132 -6.40 -58.73 -15.60
C LEU A 132 -5.13 -59.59 -15.71
N GLU A 133 -4.28 -59.29 -16.70
CA GLU A 133 -2.90 -59.82 -16.71
C GLU A 133 -2.08 -59.06 -15.66
N THR A 134 -1.86 -59.67 -14.49
CA THR A 134 -1.24 -58.99 -13.35
C THR A 134 0.20 -59.39 -13.09
N LEU A 135 1.03 -58.41 -12.74
CA LEU A 135 2.33 -58.59 -12.09
C LEU A 135 2.21 -58.16 -10.63
N VAL A 136 2.47 -59.07 -9.69
CA VAL A 136 2.57 -58.74 -8.26
C VAL A 136 4.03 -58.82 -7.87
N LEU A 137 4.60 -57.71 -7.40
CA LEU A 137 5.99 -57.63 -7.00
C LEU A 137 6.10 -57.08 -5.58
N ARG A 138 6.65 -57.88 -4.66
CA ARG A 138 7.14 -57.36 -3.38
C ARG A 138 8.64 -57.18 -3.42
N HIS A 139 9.18 -56.17 -2.75
CA HIS A 139 10.63 -55.93 -2.74
C HIS A 139 11.21 -55.71 -1.34
N ALA A 140 12.47 -56.08 -1.14
CA ALA A 140 13.23 -55.79 0.08
C ALA A 140 13.34 -54.26 0.34
N PRO A 141 13.67 -53.83 1.58
CA PRO A 141 13.92 -52.43 1.88
C PRO A 141 14.92 -51.80 0.93
N LEU A 142 14.63 -50.57 0.56
CA LEU A 142 15.51 -49.77 -0.27
C LEU A 142 16.40 -48.95 0.65
N PHE A 143 17.68 -49.31 0.75
CA PHE A 143 18.72 -48.44 1.30
C PHE A 143 18.93 -47.15 0.49
N SER A 144 18.34 -46.97 -0.69
CA SER A 144 18.33 -45.66 -1.35
C SER A 144 17.64 -44.58 -0.51
N ASP A 145 16.71 -44.99 0.36
CA ASP A 145 16.06 -44.09 1.29
C ASP A 145 17.05 -43.56 2.37
N LEU A 146 18.28 -44.08 2.45
CA LEU A 146 19.36 -43.51 3.28
C LEU A 146 19.72 -42.07 2.89
N LEU A 147 19.39 -41.63 1.68
CA LEU A 147 19.54 -40.22 1.27
C LEU A 147 18.64 -39.28 2.09
N ASP A 148 17.63 -39.81 2.82
CA ASP A 148 16.89 -38.99 3.80
C ASP A 148 17.75 -38.63 5.03
N GLN A 149 18.89 -39.32 5.22
CA GLN A 149 19.95 -38.97 6.16
C GLN A 149 21.10 -38.18 5.51
N LYS A 150 20.91 -37.68 4.28
CA LYS A 150 21.91 -36.92 3.52
C LYS A 150 22.54 -35.81 4.34
N ARG A 151 21.77 -35.07 5.15
CA ARG A 151 22.33 -34.00 6.00
C ARG A 151 23.29 -34.53 7.08
N GLU A 152 22.92 -35.59 7.80
CA GLU A 152 23.82 -36.17 8.80
C GLU A 152 25.07 -36.76 8.15
N LEU A 153 24.91 -37.44 7.02
CA LEU A 153 26.02 -38.00 6.25
C LEU A 153 26.92 -36.91 5.66
N GLN A 154 26.34 -35.84 5.10
CA GLN A 154 27.03 -34.75 4.42
C GLN A 154 27.77 -33.81 5.41
N PHE A 155 27.15 -33.47 6.54
CA PHE A 155 27.71 -32.50 7.49
C PHE A 155 28.38 -33.12 8.72
N ARG A 156 27.86 -34.24 9.24
CA ARG A 156 28.34 -34.87 10.48
C ARG A 156 29.13 -36.15 10.26
N ARG A 157 29.04 -36.72 9.05
CA ARG A 157 29.63 -38.01 8.69
C ARG A 157 29.15 -39.13 9.62
N THR A 158 27.86 -39.13 9.93
CA THR A 158 27.25 -40.15 10.80
C THR A 158 26.03 -40.77 10.13
N LEU A 159 25.88 -42.09 10.25
CA LEU A 159 24.73 -42.88 9.83
C LEU A 159 23.98 -43.37 11.08
N SER A 160 22.87 -42.72 11.43
CA SER A 160 22.15 -42.93 12.69
C SER A 160 20.81 -43.66 12.45
N LEU A 161 20.77 -45.00 12.50
CA LEU A 161 19.55 -45.78 12.22
C LEU A 161 19.34 -46.98 13.15
N PRO A 162 18.09 -47.42 13.39
CA PRO A 162 17.78 -48.54 14.27
C PRO A 162 17.89 -49.90 13.55
N LEU A 163 19.01 -50.16 12.87
CA LEU A 163 19.22 -51.40 12.12
C LEU A 163 19.70 -52.55 13.01
N GLY A 164 20.19 -52.27 14.22
CA GLY A 164 20.82 -53.27 15.08
C GLY A 164 22.07 -53.88 14.44
N ASN A 165 22.29 -55.18 14.69
CA ASN A 165 23.42 -55.96 14.16
C ASN A 165 23.02 -56.98 13.09
N SER A 166 21.73 -57.09 12.74
CA SER A 166 21.25 -58.05 11.75
C SER A 166 21.50 -57.51 10.34
N ALA A 167 21.86 -58.38 9.41
CA ALA A 167 22.00 -58.01 8.02
C ALA A 167 20.62 -58.01 7.33
N LEU A 168 20.30 -56.94 6.59
CA LEU A 168 19.08 -56.87 5.79
C LEU A 168 19.43 -57.09 4.30
N PRO A 169 18.57 -57.77 3.53
CA PRO A 169 18.74 -57.84 2.09
C PRO A 169 18.59 -56.44 1.48
N TRP A 170 19.50 -56.10 0.56
CA TRP A 170 19.47 -54.85 -0.20
C TRP A 170 18.93 -55.09 -1.59
N LEU A 171 18.13 -54.17 -2.13
CA LEU A 171 17.78 -54.14 -3.55
C LEU A 171 17.81 -52.70 -4.07
N ALA A 172 18.52 -52.47 -5.16
CA ALA A 172 18.57 -51.16 -5.81
C ALA A 172 17.22 -50.85 -6.52
N PRO A 173 16.69 -49.61 -6.44
CA PRO A 173 15.43 -49.24 -7.09
C PRO A 173 15.41 -49.46 -8.61
N GLU A 174 16.55 -49.26 -9.28
CA GLU A 174 16.73 -49.41 -10.74
C GLU A 174 16.42 -50.84 -11.19
N ILE A 175 16.67 -51.82 -10.32
CA ILE A 175 16.38 -53.24 -10.59
C ILE A 175 14.86 -53.46 -10.72
N ILE A 176 14.06 -52.78 -9.89
CA ILE A 176 12.59 -52.85 -9.96
C ILE A 176 12.11 -52.22 -11.27
N ALA A 177 12.65 -51.04 -11.60
CA ALA A 177 12.30 -50.30 -12.81
C ALA A 177 12.60 -51.09 -14.09
N GLU A 178 13.80 -51.67 -14.21
CA GLU A 178 14.20 -52.46 -15.37
C GLU A 178 13.29 -53.68 -15.56
N GLY A 179 12.97 -54.40 -14.47
CA GLY A 179 12.10 -55.57 -14.57
C GLY A 179 10.64 -55.22 -14.92
N LEU A 180 10.11 -54.11 -14.42
CA LEU A 180 8.80 -53.59 -14.84
C LEU A 180 8.79 -53.20 -16.32
N TYR A 181 9.87 -52.58 -16.80
CA TYR A 181 10.03 -52.19 -18.20
C TYR A 181 10.10 -53.41 -19.13
N LYS A 182 10.90 -54.42 -18.78
CA LYS A 182 10.95 -55.68 -19.54
C LYS A 182 9.63 -56.45 -19.52
N TRP A 183 8.91 -56.42 -18.39
CA TRP A 183 7.59 -57.05 -18.29
C TRP A 183 6.55 -56.39 -19.21
N ILE A 184 6.49 -55.05 -19.26
CA ILE A 184 5.55 -54.37 -20.16
C ILE A 184 5.88 -54.64 -21.64
N LEU A 185 7.16 -54.80 -21.99
CA LEU A 185 7.61 -55.22 -23.33
C LEU A 185 7.29 -56.70 -23.64
N GLY A 186 6.93 -57.50 -22.64
CA GLY A 186 6.67 -58.94 -22.78
C GLY A 186 7.95 -59.78 -22.89
N GLU A 187 9.10 -59.23 -22.51
CA GLU A 187 10.39 -59.93 -22.47
C GLU A 187 10.50 -60.87 -21.26
N VAL A 188 9.65 -60.65 -20.25
CA VAL A 188 9.60 -61.43 -19.01
C VAL A 188 8.18 -61.98 -18.83
N ASN A 189 8.08 -63.26 -18.46
CA ASN A 189 6.80 -63.95 -18.26
C ASN A 189 6.06 -63.45 -17.01
N ASN A 190 4.76 -63.77 -16.91
CA ASN A 190 3.87 -63.40 -15.79
C ASN A 190 4.20 -64.06 -14.42
N GLN A 191 5.34 -64.72 -14.28
CA GLN A 191 5.82 -65.29 -13.00
C GLN A 191 7.09 -64.55 -12.55
N PRO A 192 6.96 -63.37 -11.91
CA PRO A 192 8.06 -62.73 -11.20
C PRO A 192 8.35 -63.43 -9.86
N PRO A 193 9.49 -63.16 -9.23
CA PRO A 193 9.68 -63.52 -7.82
C PRO A 193 8.60 -62.85 -6.96
N ASP A 194 7.91 -63.62 -6.13
CA ASP A 194 6.89 -63.09 -5.21
C ASP A 194 7.48 -62.07 -4.21
N VAL A 195 8.76 -62.22 -3.88
CA VAL A 195 9.55 -61.29 -3.05
C VAL A 195 10.93 -61.13 -3.66
N LEU A 196 11.27 -59.91 -4.06
CA LEU A 196 12.52 -59.53 -4.69
C LEU A 196 13.52 -59.09 -3.61
N THR A 197 14.53 -59.92 -3.36
CA THR A 197 15.70 -59.60 -2.53
C THR A 197 16.93 -59.46 -3.42
N GLY A 198 17.81 -58.50 -3.14
CA GLY A 198 19.06 -58.42 -3.90
C GLY A 198 20.16 -59.32 -3.34
N PRO A 199 21.31 -59.36 -4.04
CA PRO A 199 22.31 -60.42 -3.87
C PRO A 199 23.17 -60.28 -2.61
N VAL A 200 23.12 -59.12 -1.94
CA VAL A 200 23.97 -58.80 -0.80
C VAL A 200 23.10 -58.47 0.42
N GLN A 201 23.49 -58.99 1.57
CA GLN A 201 22.95 -58.59 2.87
C GLN A 201 23.87 -57.53 3.50
N LEU A 202 23.29 -56.43 3.98
CA LEU A 202 24.03 -55.29 4.53
C LEU A 202 23.66 -55.07 5.99
N THR A 203 24.67 -54.97 6.85
CA THR A 203 24.55 -54.38 8.20
C THR A 203 24.82 -52.88 8.17
N GLY A 204 24.43 -52.15 9.22
CA GLY A 204 24.76 -50.72 9.35
C GLY A 204 26.27 -50.43 9.24
N ASP A 205 27.10 -51.28 9.83
CA ASP A 205 28.57 -51.18 9.72
C ASP A 205 29.09 -51.41 8.30
N ASN A 206 28.49 -52.34 7.54
CA ASN A 206 28.89 -52.58 6.16
C ASN A 206 28.62 -51.34 5.28
N ILE A 207 27.49 -50.67 5.53
CA ILE A 207 27.10 -49.48 4.78
C ILE A 207 28.06 -48.31 5.08
N ALA A 208 28.33 -48.03 6.36
CA ALA A 208 29.22 -46.93 6.74
C ALA A 208 30.67 -47.13 6.21
N LYS A 209 31.18 -48.36 6.22
CA LYS A 209 32.48 -48.69 5.62
C LYS A 209 32.49 -48.47 4.11
N GLY A 210 31.47 -48.96 3.40
CA GLY A 210 31.35 -48.77 1.95
C GLY A 210 31.31 -47.28 1.57
N LEU A 211 30.51 -46.48 2.27
CA LEU A 211 30.45 -45.02 2.05
C LEU A 211 31.81 -44.34 2.29
N SER A 212 32.54 -44.75 3.33
CA SER A 212 33.87 -44.20 3.65
C SER A 212 34.90 -44.51 2.56
N GLU A 213 34.87 -45.73 2.00
CA GLU A 213 35.76 -46.12 0.90
C GLU A 213 35.47 -45.31 -0.36
N VAL A 214 34.18 -45.16 -0.71
CA VAL A 214 33.75 -44.36 -1.86
C VAL A 214 34.14 -42.88 -1.70
N LEU A 215 33.97 -42.29 -0.50
CA LEU A 215 34.41 -40.91 -0.23
C LEU A 215 35.92 -40.74 -0.45
N LYS A 216 36.74 -41.62 0.14
CA LYS A 216 38.21 -41.59 -0.01
C LYS A 216 38.63 -41.63 -1.48
N GLN A 217 37.93 -42.42 -2.29
CA GLN A 217 38.22 -42.54 -3.72
C GLN A 217 37.81 -41.32 -4.54
N ASN A 218 36.96 -40.42 -4.04
CA ASN A 218 36.35 -39.33 -4.80
C ASN A 218 36.75 -37.91 -4.31
N LEU A 219 37.52 -37.78 -3.23
CA LEU A 219 37.93 -36.50 -2.65
C LEU A 219 39.23 -35.88 -3.22
N SER A 220 39.70 -36.32 -4.39
CA SER A 220 40.79 -35.63 -5.11
C SER A 220 40.24 -34.54 -6.01
N ALA A 221 40.95 -33.41 -6.16
CA ALA A 221 40.47 -32.26 -6.95
C ALA A 221 40.03 -32.65 -8.37
N TYR A 222 40.87 -33.38 -9.09
CA TYR A 222 40.57 -33.82 -10.46
C TYR A 222 39.34 -34.73 -10.54
N LYS A 223 39.26 -35.76 -9.68
CA LYS A 223 38.17 -36.75 -9.75
C LYS A 223 36.84 -36.16 -9.26
N PHE A 224 36.89 -35.31 -8.24
CA PHE A 224 35.73 -34.56 -7.77
C PHE A 224 35.20 -33.62 -8.86
N ALA A 225 36.09 -32.84 -9.49
CA ALA A 225 35.72 -31.95 -10.58
C ALA A 225 35.15 -32.70 -11.78
N GLN A 226 35.79 -33.80 -12.19
CA GLN A 226 35.32 -34.64 -13.29
C GLN A 226 33.91 -35.18 -13.04
N ARG A 227 33.65 -35.67 -11.83
CA ARG A 227 32.30 -36.14 -11.48
C ARG A 227 31.29 -35.01 -11.46
N ARG A 228 31.66 -33.85 -10.94
CA ARG A 228 30.77 -32.69 -10.92
C ARG A 228 30.43 -32.24 -12.33
N PHE A 229 31.42 -32.21 -13.23
CA PHE A 229 31.24 -31.93 -14.65
C PHE A 229 30.26 -32.94 -15.28
N GLN A 230 30.51 -34.24 -15.12
CA GLN A 230 29.63 -35.31 -15.63
C GLN A 230 28.23 -35.31 -15.03
N ALA A 231 28.04 -34.76 -13.84
CA ALA A 231 26.71 -34.65 -13.22
C ALA A 231 25.90 -33.46 -13.78
N ILE A 232 26.57 -32.51 -14.43
CA ILE A 232 25.94 -31.36 -15.09
C ILE A 232 25.73 -31.68 -16.58
N ASP A 233 26.69 -32.33 -17.24
CA ASP A 233 26.62 -32.86 -18.62
C ASP A 233 25.61 -34.03 -18.68
N LEU A 234 24.34 -33.72 -18.90
CA LEU A 234 23.22 -34.65 -18.86
C LEU A 234 23.13 -35.50 -20.13
N ASP A 235 23.57 -34.97 -21.27
CA ASP A 235 23.57 -35.67 -22.55
C ASP A 235 24.88 -36.45 -22.83
N ALA A 236 25.88 -36.30 -21.94
CA ALA A 236 27.19 -36.92 -22.00
C ALA A 236 27.98 -36.54 -23.27
N SER A 237 27.76 -35.33 -23.78
CA SER A 237 28.47 -34.78 -24.95
C SER A 237 29.92 -34.43 -24.65
N GLY A 238 30.29 -34.29 -23.36
CA GLY A 238 31.59 -33.79 -22.93
C GLY A 238 31.70 -32.26 -22.93
N GLN A 239 30.58 -31.56 -23.11
CA GLN A 239 30.43 -30.12 -23.03
C GLN A 239 29.21 -29.81 -22.17
N ILE A 240 29.23 -28.70 -21.42
CA ILE A 240 28.08 -28.24 -20.65
C ILE A 240 27.44 -27.05 -21.37
N ASP A 241 26.18 -27.19 -21.78
CA ASP A 241 25.42 -26.09 -22.36
C ASP A 241 24.55 -25.33 -21.32
N GLY A 242 23.83 -24.31 -21.79
CA GLY A 242 22.94 -23.53 -20.93
C GLY A 242 21.76 -24.32 -20.38
N GLU A 243 21.19 -25.26 -21.15
CA GLU A 243 20.06 -26.09 -20.70
C GLU A 243 20.48 -27.05 -19.58
N GLU A 244 21.74 -27.48 -19.58
CA GLU A 244 22.36 -28.35 -18.59
C GLU A 244 22.84 -27.60 -17.33
N LEU A 245 23.44 -26.41 -17.52
CA LEU A 245 23.99 -25.63 -16.42
C LEU A 245 22.91 -24.96 -15.56
N PHE A 246 21.80 -24.53 -16.16
CA PHE A 246 20.75 -23.78 -15.46
C PHE A 246 20.09 -24.57 -14.32
N PRO A 247 19.66 -25.84 -14.49
CA PRO A 247 19.11 -26.63 -13.39
C PRO A 247 20.07 -26.75 -12.20
N TYR A 248 21.36 -26.93 -12.46
CA TYR A 248 22.39 -27.02 -11.41
C TYR A 248 22.49 -25.72 -10.61
N LEU A 249 22.57 -24.57 -11.27
CA LEU A 249 22.68 -23.28 -10.61
C LEU A 249 21.37 -22.86 -9.91
N LEU A 250 20.22 -23.22 -10.46
CA LEU A 250 18.91 -23.04 -9.82
C LEU A 250 18.81 -23.81 -8.50
N GLU A 251 19.32 -25.05 -8.43
CA GLU A 251 19.36 -25.82 -7.18
C GLU A 251 20.16 -25.11 -6.08
N LEU A 252 21.20 -24.38 -6.48
CA LEU A 252 22.04 -23.57 -5.57
C LEU A 252 21.45 -22.19 -5.24
N GLY A 253 20.30 -21.85 -5.83
CA GLY A 253 19.55 -20.61 -5.58
C GLY A 253 19.90 -19.45 -6.49
N TYR A 254 20.57 -19.68 -7.62
CA TYR A 254 20.83 -18.68 -8.66
C TYR A 254 19.65 -18.56 -9.62
N SER A 255 19.41 -17.36 -10.15
CA SER A 255 18.41 -17.10 -11.19
C SER A 255 18.94 -17.40 -12.60
N ASN A 256 18.03 -17.53 -13.58
CA ASN A 256 18.39 -17.78 -14.98
C ASN A 256 19.34 -16.70 -15.55
N ASP A 257 19.15 -15.42 -15.19
CA ASP A 257 19.99 -14.32 -15.66
C ASP A 257 21.41 -14.39 -15.05
N GLU A 258 21.52 -14.79 -13.78
CA GLU A 258 22.81 -15.01 -13.13
C GLU A 258 23.52 -16.23 -13.71
N ALA A 259 22.76 -17.28 -14.03
CA ALA A 259 23.28 -18.49 -14.64
C ALA A 259 23.80 -18.23 -16.07
N GLN A 260 23.11 -17.40 -16.86
CA GLN A 260 23.56 -16.96 -18.18
C GLN A 260 24.88 -16.16 -18.10
N LYS A 261 25.01 -15.26 -17.13
CA LYS A 261 26.28 -14.54 -16.89
C LYS A 261 27.41 -15.47 -16.50
N ILE A 262 27.12 -16.49 -15.69
CA ILE A 262 28.09 -17.51 -15.31
C ILE A 262 28.56 -18.30 -16.53
N LEU A 263 27.64 -18.67 -17.44
CA LEU A 263 27.98 -19.32 -18.71
C LEU A 263 28.93 -18.44 -19.54
N GLU A 264 28.59 -17.17 -19.74
CA GLU A 264 29.40 -16.20 -20.50
C GLU A 264 30.78 -15.94 -19.86
N GLU A 265 30.88 -15.99 -18.54
CA GLU A 265 32.14 -15.80 -17.81
C GLU A 265 33.04 -17.05 -17.88
N ALA A 266 32.44 -18.24 -17.91
CA ALA A 266 33.14 -19.52 -17.94
C ALA A 266 33.59 -19.94 -19.34
N ASP A 267 32.77 -19.68 -20.37
CA ASP A 267 33.07 -19.93 -21.79
C ASP A 267 34.15 -18.95 -22.31
N LYS A 268 35.41 -19.40 -22.35
CA LYS A 268 36.55 -18.54 -22.70
C LYS A 268 36.74 -18.44 -24.19
N ASP A 269 36.47 -19.53 -24.91
CA ASP A 269 36.63 -19.59 -26.36
C ASP A 269 35.39 -19.07 -27.12
N LYS A 270 34.31 -18.78 -26.40
CA LYS A 270 33.01 -18.29 -26.91
C LYS A 270 32.33 -19.32 -27.81
N SER A 271 32.52 -20.60 -27.53
CA SER A 271 31.88 -21.71 -28.24
C SER A 271 30.38 -21.82 -27.96
N GLY A 272 29.90 -21.19 -26.88
CA GLY A 272 28.53 -21.30 -26.38
C GLY A 272 28.33 -22.45 -25.38
N THR A 273 29.40 -23.17 -25.02
CA THR A 273 29.41 -24.32 -24.13
C THR A 273 30.65 -24.28 -23.23
N ILE A 274 30.68 -25.02 -22.12
CA ILE A 274 31.83 -25.12 -21.23
C ILE A 274 32.44 -26.52 -21.33
N ASP A 275 33.70 -26.64 -21.75
CA ASP A 275 34.42 -27.91 -21.70
C ASP A 275 35.06 -28.20 -20.32
N PHE A 276 35.63 -29.39 -20.13
CA PHE A 276 36.21 -29.76 -18.83
C PHE A 276 37.43 -28.90 -18.42
N GLU A 277 38.23 -28.45 -19.39
CA GLU A 277 39.40 -27.60 -19.11
C GLU A 277 38.95 -26.20 -18.69
N GLU A 278 37.94 -25.63 -19.35
CA GLU A 278 37.29 -24.37 -18.99
C GLU A 278 36.59 -24.45 -17.63
N PHE A 279 35.92 -25.56 -17.34
CA PHE A 279 35.22 -25.79 -16.07
C PHE A 279 36.14 -25.76 -14.85
N ILE A 280 37.39 -26.24 -15.00
CA ILE A 280 38.35 -26.35 -13.89
C ILE A 280 39.39 -25.23 -13.87
N GLN A 281 39.45 -24.42 -14.92
CA GLN A 281 40.46 -23.38 -15.10
C GLN A 281 40.51 -22.40 -13.91
N GLY A 282 41.70 -22.23 -13.33
CA GLY A 282 41.91 -21.29 -12.23
C GLY A 282 41.39 -21.73 -10.86
N LEU A 283 40.84 -22.96 -10.74
CA LEU A 283 40.29 -23.49 -9.49
C LEU A 283 41.08 -24.69 -8.92
N GLU A 284 42.01 -25.28 -9.68
CA GLU A 284 42.74 -26.50 -9.29
C GLU A 284 43.48 -26.38 -7.94
N ASP A 285 44.22 -25.29 -7.75
CA ASP A 285 44.97 -25.03 -6.52
C ASP A 285 44.05 -24.74 -5.32
N HIS A 286 42.86 -24.21 -5.58
CA HIS A 286 41.86 -23.90 -4.57
C HIS A 286 41.07 -25.14 -4.15
N LEU A 287 40.74 -26.03 -5.09
CA LEU A 287 39.98 -27.27 -4.82
C LEU A 287 40.72 -28.21 -3.89
N ASN A 288 42.02 -28.40 -4.09
CA ASN A 288 42.83 -29.24 -3.20
C ASN A 288 42.81 -28.73 -1.75
N ARG A 289 42.83 -27.40 -1.58
CA ARG A 289 42.77 -26.75 -0.25
C ARG A 289 41.42 -26.96 0.41
N ILE A 290 40.34 -26.75 -0.32
CA ILE A 290 38.96 -26.88 0.21
C ILE A 290 38.60 -28.34 0.51
N LEU A 291 38.98 -29.28 -0.36
CA LEU A 291 38.66 -30.70 -0.19
C LEU A 291 39.44 -31.36 0.97
N ALA A 292 40.61 -30.82 1.34
CA ALA A 292 41.37 -31.30 2.49
C ALA A 292 40.62 -31.17 3.82
N ASP A 293 39.69 -30.21 3.91
CA ASP A 293 38.87 -29.97 5.10
C ASP A 293 37.65 -30.92 5.20
N VAL A 294 37.42 -31.76 4.18
CA VAL A 294 36.29 -32.69 4.15
C VAL A 294 36.69 -34.03 4.75
N SER A 295 36.07 -34.40 5.89
CA SER A 295 36.32 -35.71 6.50
C SER A 295 35.87 -36.87 5.59
N PRO A 296 36.72 -37.90 5.36
CA PRO A 296 36.41 -39.01 4.48
C PRO A 296 35.76 -40.22 5.19
N GLU A 297 35.56 -40.16 6.51
CA GLU A 297 35.12 -41.32 7.30
C GLU A 297 33.68 -41.15 7.80
N VAL A 298 32.82 -42.14 7.51
CA VAL A 298 31.43 -42.22 7.97
C VAL A 298 31.32 -43.20 9.14
N GLN A 299 30.69 -42.78 10.23
CA GLN A 299 30.48 -43.61 11.43
C GLN A 299 29.03 -44.11 11.50
N TYR A 300 28.82 -45.41 11.78
CA TYR A 300 27.48 -45.96 12.06
C TYR A 300 27.17 -45.88 13.56
N VAL A 301 25.97 -45.40 13.89
CA VAL A 301 25.45 -45.35 15.26
C VAL A 301 24.07 -46.01 15.28
N ASN A 302 23.96 -47.13 16.00
CA ASN A 302 22.68 -47.77 16.24
C ASN A 302 21.89 -47.00 17.30
N VAL A 303 20.87 -46.25 16.87
CA VAL A 303 20.06 -45.40 17.75
C VAL A 303 18.71 -46.03 18.08
N PRO A 304 18.07 -45.67 19.21
CA PRO A 304 16.70 -46.07 19.49
C PRO A 304 15.73 -45.57 18.40
N LYS A 305 14.71 -46.38 18.10
CA LYS A 305 13.68 -46.04 17.10
C LYS A 305 13.02 -44.68 17.33
N ALA A 306 12.80 -44.30 18.60
CA ALA A 306 12.23 -43.01 18.95
C ALA A 306 13.14 -41.82 18.58
N THR A 307 14.46 -41.99 18.71
CA THR A 307 15.46 -40.99 18.33
C THR A 307 15.50 -40.82 16.81
N ALA A 308 15.60 -41.94 16.08
CA ALA A 308 15.56 -41.91 14.61
C ALA A 308 14.27 -41.30 14.07
N LEU A 309 13.12 -41.53 14.73
CA LEU A 309 11.85 -40.94 14.35
C LEU A 309 11.87 -39.41 14.50
N TYR A 310 12.40 -38.92 15.62
CA TYR A 310 12.54 -37.48 15.87
C TYR A 310 13.44 -36.82 14.83
N ASP A 311 14.57 -37.44 14.48
CA ASP A 311 15.53 -36.89 13.52
C ASP A 311 14.96 -36.85 12.09
N LEU A 312 14.23 -37.90 11.66
CA LEU A 312 13.55 -37.93 10.36
C LEU A 312 12.45 -36.87 10.25
N ILE A 313 11.63 -36.69 11.29
CA ILE A 313 10.59 -35.65 11.33
C ILE A 313 11.22 -34.25 11.30
N SER A 314 12.27 -34.04 12.10
CA SER A 314 13.04 -32.80 12.10
C SER A 314 13.73 -32.53 10.75
N GLY A 315 14.04 -33.59 10.01
CA GLY A 315 14.56 -33.56 8.65
C GLY A 315 13.54 -33.18 7.57
N GLY A 316 12.25 -33.06 7.92
CA GLY A 316 11.17 -32.68 7.02
C GLY A 316 10.36 -33.85 6.46
N LEU A 317 10.60 -35.08 6.92
CA LEU A 317 9.78 -36.23 6.57
C LEU A 317 8.47 -36.19 7.37
N ASP A 318 7.34 -36.52 6.74
CA ASP A 318 6.07 -36.55 7.47
C ASP A 318 6.06 -37.67 8.51
N GLU A 319 5.42 -37.40 9.66
CA GLU A 319 5.44 -38.29 10.82
C GLU A 319 4.95 -39.70 10.52
N ASN A 320 3.93 -39.83 9.66
CA ASN A 320 3.36 -41.13 9.31
C ASN A 320 4.35 -41.94 8.45
N THR A 321 4.91 -41.33 7.41
CA THR A 321 5.94 -41.97 6.56
C THR A 321 7.16 -42.36 7.36
N ALA A 322 7.67 -41.46 8.22
CA ALA A 322 8.81 -41.72 9.09
C ALA A 322 8.54 -42.92 10.02
N LYS A 323 7.36 -42.95 10.65
CA LYS A 323 6.93 -44.03 11.53
C LYS A 323 6.81 -45.37 10.79
N TYR A 324 6.04 -45.44 9.70
CA TYR A 324 5.82 -46.70 8.98
C TYR A 324 7.10 -47.26 8.37
N ARG A 325 8.01 -46.40 7.92
CA ARG A 325 9.32 -46.82 7.43
C ARG A 325 10.20 -47.40 8.54
N LEU A 326 10.28 -46.74 9.70
CA LEU A 326 11.02 -47.27 10.84
C LEU A 326 10.38 -48.55 11.40
N ASP A 327 9.05 -48.64 11.36
CA ASP A 327 8.31 -49.86 11.70
C ASP A 327 8.69 -51.01 10.75
N LEU A 328 8.72 -50.76 9.44
CA LEU A 328 9.15 -51.75 8.43
C LEU A 328 10.57 -52.25 8.68
N LEU A 329 11.55 -51.35 8.87
CA LEU A 329 12.93 -51.71 9.16
C LEU A 329 13.07 -52.51 10.47
N SER A 330 12.32 -52.13 11.51
CA SER A 330 12.33 -52.83 12.80
C SER A 330 11.77 -54.25 12.69
N VAL A 331 10.65 -54.41 11.99
CA VAL A 331 10.01 -55.72 11.77
C VAL A 331 10.93 -56.63 10.95
N LEU A 332 11.57 -56.11 9.91
CA LEU A 332 12.48 -56.91 9.09
C LEU A 332 13.77 -57.27 9.83
N ASN A 333 14.29 -56.39 10.68
CA ASN A 333 15.39 -56.72 11.59
C ASN A 333 15.02 -57.85 12.56
N GLN A 334 13.76 -57.90 13.01
CA GLN A 334 13.28 -58.90 13.96
C GLN A 334 12.96 -60.26 13.31
N TYR A 335 12.34 -60.27 12.13
CA TYR A 335 11.78 -61.48 11.52
C TYR A 335 12.53 -61.93 10.25
N GLY A 336 13.33 -61.07 9.64
CA GLY A 336 14.01 -61.32 8.37
C GLY A 336 13.08 -61.38 7.16
N LEU A 337 13.67 -61.60 5.97
CA LEU A 337 12.96 -62.03 4.76
C LEU A 337 13.42 -63.44 4.40
N PRO A 338 12.56 -64.27 3.80
CA PRO A 338 12.97 -65.57 3.29
C PRO A 338 14.05 -65.41 2.21
N GLU A 339 15.13 -66.16 2.31
CA GLU A 339 16.23 -66.16 1.33
C GLU A 339 15.75 -66.80 0.00
N LYS A 340 15.39 -65.97 -0.98
CA LYS A 340 15.13 -66.41 -2.37
C LYS A 340 15.97 -65.61 -3.36
N ASN A 341 17.29 -65.84 -3.35
CA ASN A 341 18.23 -65.14 -4.23
C ASN A 341 18.41 -65.76 -5.64
N GLN A 342 17.85 -66.94 -5.94
CA GLN A 342 18.10 -67.63 -7.22
C GLN A 342 17.28 -67.11 -8.42
N GLU A 343 16.20 -66.36 -8.19
CA GLU A 343 15.24 -65.95 -9.24
C GLU A 343 15.58 -64.60 -9.90
N LEU A 344 16.42 -63.76 -9.26
CA LEU A 344 16.72 -62.39 -9.72
C LEU A 344 17.46 -62.35 -11.06
N SER A 345 18.51 -63.18 -11.20
CA SER A 345 19.29 -63.27 -12.44
C SER A 345 18.48 -63.86 -13.60
N GLN A 346 17.50 -64.71 -13.30
CA GLN A 346 16.57 -65.27 -14.27
C GLN A 346 15.51 -64.25 -14.72
N TRP A 347 15.11 -63.35 -13.82
CA TRP A 347 14.16 -62.27 -14.11
C TRP A 347 14.74 -61.17 -15.01
N LEU A 348 16.05 -60.87 -14.93
CA LEU A 348 16.67 -59.73 -15.63
C LEU A 348 17.74 -60.09 -16.68
N GLY A 349 18.31 -61.30 -16.63
CA GLY A 349 19.29 -61.78 -17.62
C GLY A 349 20.71 -61.20 -17.52
N ARG A 350 21.04 -60.40 -16.48
CA ARG A 350 22.37 -59.79 -16.24
C ARG A 350 22.66 -59.61 -14.73
N PRO A 351 23.93 -59.42 -14.33
CA PRO A 351 24.30 -59.15 -12.93
C PRO A 351 23.76 -57.80 -12.46
N THR A 352 23.45 -57.73 -11.16
CA THR A 352 22.80 -56.61 -10.48
C THR A 352 23.79 -55.66 -9.81
N MET A 353 23.39 -54.40 -9.61
CA MET A 353 24.20 -53.35 -8.98
C MET A 353 24.39 -53.61 -7.47
N SER A 354 25.63 -53.49 -6.99
CA SER A 354 25.97 -53.57 -5.56
C SER A 354 25.71 -52.26 -4.82
N GLY A 355 25.62 -52.31 -3.48
CA GLY A 355 25.42 -51.11 -2.66
C GLY A 355 26.59 -50.11 -2.72
N ILE A 356 27.81 -50.58 -3.02
CA ILE A 356 29.00 -49.72 -3.17
C ILE A 356 28.96 -48.98 -4.52
N GLU A 357 28.62 -49.68 -5.60
CA GLU A 357 28.45 -49.07 -6.92
C GLU A 357 27.34 -48.01 -6.91
N TRP A 358 26.23 -48.31 -6.23
CA TRP A 358 25.15 -47.34 -6.04
C TRP A 358 25.61 -46.12 -5.23
N ALA A 359 26.34 -46.32 -4.12
CA ALA A 359 26.88 -45.23 -3.31
C ALA A 359 27.88 -44.35 -4.10
N ASP A 360 28.65 -44.97 -4.99
CA ASP A 360 29.56 -44.26 -5.87
C ASP A 360 28.81 -43.34 -6.85
N GLN A 361 27.69 -43.79 -7.43
CA GLN A 361 26.84 -42.95 -8.29
C GLN A 361 26.26 -41.73 -7.55
N HIS A 362 26.00 -41.82 -6.25
CA HIS A 362 25.37 -40.75 -5.46
C HIS A 362 26.37 -39.96 -4.59
N ILE A 363 27.69 -40.15 -4.77
CA ILE A 363 28.70 -39.60 -3.85
C ILE A 363 28.71 -38.07 -3.77
N LEU A 364 28.40 -37.38 -4.87
CA LEU A 364 28.39 -35.93 -4.95
C LEU A 364 27.34 -35.30 -4.05
N GLU A 365 26.27 -36.02 -3.75
CA GLU A 365 25.23 -35.60 -2.81
C GLU A 365 25.72 -35.59 -1.35
N LEU A 366 26.79 -36.32 -1.07
CA LEU A 366 27.37 -36.47 0.26
C LEU A 366 28.57 -35.53 0.48
N ILE A 367 28.98 -34.77 -0.53
CA ILE A 367 30.09 -33.81 -0.45
C ILE A 367 29.53 -32.39 -0.45
N ASN A 368 29.94 -31.58 0.52
CA ASN A 368 29.44 -30.21 0.70
C ASN A 368 30.36 -29.15 0.08
N VAL A 369 30.72 -29.39 -1.18
CA VAL A 369 31.57 -28.52 -1.98
C VAL A 369 30.91 -28.38 -3.34
N TYR A 370 30.81 -27.14 -3.83
CA TYR A 370 30.19 -26.82 -5.11
C TYR A 370 31.16 -25.99 -5.94
N ILE A 371 31.22 -26.28 -7.23
CA ILE A 371 32.03 -25.53 -8.19
C ILE A 371 31.06 -24.61 -8.93
N LEU A 372 31.29 -23.31 -8.85
CA LEU A 372 30.54 -22.33 -9.62
C LEU A 372 31.42 -21.92 -10.80
N PRO A 373 31.11 -22.38 -12.03
CA PRO A 373 31.89 -22.03 -13.21
C PRO A 373 32.10 -20.51 -13.30
N GLY A 374 33.31 -20.05 -13.62
CA GLY A 374 33.64 -18.62 -13.69
C GLY A 374 33.63 -17.81 -12.38
N ARG A 375 33.02 -18.31 -11.30
CA ARG A 375 32.78 -17.56 -10.04
C ARG A 375 33.58 -18.06 -8.84
N GLY A 376 33.98 -19.34 -8.80
CA GLY A 376 34.82 -19.88 -7.74
C GLY A 376 34.29 -21.15 -7.07
N ILE A 377 34.72 -21.38 -5.83
CA ILE A 377 34.34 -22.56 -5.04
C ILE A 377 33.46 -22.13 -3.87
N LEU A 378 32.31 -22.77 -3.75
CA LEU A 378 31.30 -22.52 -2.72
C LEU A 378 31.27 -23.67 -1.70
N THR A 379 31.28 -23.35 -0.41
CA THR A 379 31.08 -24.31 0.69
C THR A 379 30.04 -23.80 1.67
N ILE A 380 29.19 -24.68 2.23
CA ILE A 380 28.05 -24.28 3.08
C ILE A 380 28.00 -25.12 4.36
N ASN A 381 28.66 -24.72 5.44
CA ASN A 381 28.72 -25.55 6.66
C ASN A 381 27.71 -25.10 7.72
N GLN A 382 27.30 -26.01 8.61
CA GLN A 382 26.59 -25.63 9.83
C GLN A 382 27.55 -24.94 10.80
N GLY A 383 27.08 -23.84 11.40
CA GLY A 383 27.82 -23.06 12.38
C GLY A 383 26.87 -22.39 13.36
N ASN A 384 27.37 -21.35 14.02
CA ASN A 384 26.65 -20.60 15.03
C ASN A 384 26.85 -19.10 14.81
N LEU A 385 25.76 -18.32 14.81
CA LEU A 385 25.75 -16.86 14.75
C LEU A 385 24.89 -16.36 15.93
N ASP A 386 25.46 -15.50 16.79
CA ASP A 386 24.82 -14.98 18.01
C ASP A 386 24.24 -16.07 18.93
N GLY A 387 24.91 -17.22 19.04
CA GLY A 387 24.44 -18.34 19.87
C GLY A 387 23.31 -19.17 19.25
N ARG A 388 22.88 -18.88 18.01
CA ARG A 388 21.89 -19.65 17.25
C ARG A 388 22.50 -20.45 16.11
N PRO A 389 21.94 -21.64 15.79
CA PRO A 389 22.31 -22.39 14.60
C PRO A 389 22.23 -21.54 13.31
N ALA A 390 23.30 -21.57 12.53
CA ALA A 390 23.45 -20.80 11.31
C ALA A 390 24.07 -21.62 10.18
N LEU A 391 23.86 -21.20 8.95
CA LEU A 391 24.61 -21.63 7.78
C LEU A 391 25.72 -20.62 7.52
N ILE A 392 26.93 -21.13 7.34
CA ILE A 392 28.11 -20.35 6.96
C ILE A 392 28.44 -20.72 5.53
N THR A 393 28.24 -19.77 4.63
CA THR A 393 28.58 -19.87 3.22
C THR A 393 29.92 -19.18 2.98
N ARG A 394 30.87 -19.89 2.38
CA ARG A 394 32.14 -19.31 1.92
C ARG A 394 32.23 -19.44 0.42
N LEU A 395 32.49 -18.32 -0.25
CA LEU A 395 32.78 -18.28 -1.68
C LEU A 395 34.23 -17.81 -1.85
N LEU A 396 35.08 -18.72 -2.32
CA LEU A 396 36.46 -18.42 -2.70
C LEU A 396 36.50 -18.16 -4.20
N GLN A 397 36.77 -16.92 -4.58
CA GLN A 397 36.86 -16.51 -5.98
C GLN A 397 38.24 -16.84 -6.57
N ALA A 398 38.32 -16.95 -7.89
CA ALA A 398 39.58 -17.27 -8.60
C ALA A 398 40.71 -16.24 -8.34
N ASN A 399 40.36 -14.99 -7.99
CA ASN A 399 41.31 -13.92 -7.64
C ASN A 399 41.81 -13.96 -6.17
N ASN A 400 41.57 -15.06 -5.44
CA ASN A 400 41.84 -15.22 -4.00
C ASN A 400 41.02 -14.33 -3.05
N ARG A 401 40.00 -13.61 -3.52
CA ARG A 401 39.06 -12.94 -2.62
C ARG A 401 38.14 -13.97 -1.98
N MET A 402 37.83 -13.75 -0.70
CA MET A 402 37.02 -14.67 0.07
C MET A 402 35.83 -13.95 0.66
N LEU A 403 34.64 -14.29 0.18
CA LEU A 403 33.39 -13.83 0.75
C LEU A 403 32.96 -14.78 1.85
N ILE A 404 32.62 -14.22 3.01
CA ILE A 404 31.99 -14.97 4.09
C ILE A 404 30.59 -14.42 4.28
N SER A 405 29.60 -15.32 4.15
CA SER A 405 28.22 -15.05 4.49
C SER A 405 27.78 -15.96 5.62
N GLN A 406 27.10 -15.39 6.62
CA GLN A 406 26.53 -16.15 7.73
C GLN A 406 25.06 -15.82 7.84
N ARG A 407 24.21 -16.84 8.00
CA ARG A 407 22.77 -16.65 8.14
C ARG A 407 22.18 -17.63 9.13
N THR A 408 21.43 -17.15 10.12
CA THR A 408 20.71 -18.04 11.04
C THR A 408 19.64 -18.86 10.31
N LEU A 409 19.35 -20.07 10.80
CA LEU A 409 18.35 -20.96 10.17
C LEU A 409 16.94 -20.36 10.16
N ASP A 410 16.62 -19.48 11.10
CA ASP A 410 15.35 -18.73 11.16
C ASP A 410 15.32 -17.51 10.22
N GLY A 411 16.43 -17.23 9.50
CA GLY A 411 16.57 -16.12 8.58
C GLY A 411 16.62 -14.73 9.22
N LYS A 412 16.63 -14.65 10.57
CA LYS A 412 16.54 -13.39 11.33
C LYS A 412 17.86 -12.66 11.48
N ALA A 413 19.00 -13.31 11.31
CA ALA A 413 20.30 -12.66 11.32
C ALA A 413 21.07 -13.06 10.06
N ALA A 414 21.67 -12.06 9.42
CA ALA A 414 22.53 -12.27 8.27
C ALA A 414 23.73 -11.30 8.32
N GLU A 415 24.89 -11.80 7.94
CA GLU A 415 26.12 -11.02 7.78
C GLU A 415 26.80 -11.39 6.48
N LEU A 416 27.35 -10.39 5.81
CA LEU A 416 28.09 -10.54 4.57
C LEU A 416 29.31 -9.61 4.61
N GLN A 417 30.50 -10.15 4.38
CA GLN A 417 31.74 -9.40 4.39
C GLN A 417 32.81 -10.03 3.50
N TRP A 418 33.67 -9.18 2.94
CA TRP A 418 34.93 -9.61 2.32
C TRP A 418 35.94 -9.90 3.42
N ALA A 419 36.43 -11.14 3.49
CA ALA A 419 37.38 -11.57 4.53
C ALA A 419 38.80 -11.01 4.32
N ASP A 420 39.08 -10.51 3.12
CA ASP A 420 40.32 -9.87 2.70
C ASP A 420 40.38 -8.35 2.97
N GLU A 421 39.28 -7.72 3.40
CA GLU A 421 39.21 -6.27 3.66
C GLU A 421 39.52 -5.89 5.12
N ASP A 422 40.26 -4.79 5.30
CA ASP A 422 40.46 -4.17 6.62
C ASP A 422 39.28 -3.23 6.94
N MET A 423 38.61 -3.53 8.06
CA MET A 423 37.40 -2.83 8.51
C MET A 423 37.68 -1.65 9.45
N SER A 424 38.94 -1.42 9.85
CA SER A 424 39.28 -0.44 10.89
C SER A 424 39.03 1.02 10.51
N ASP A 425 39.00 1.34 9.21
CA ASP A 425 38.79 2.68 8.66
C ASP A 425 37.45 2.83 7.89
N ALA A 426 36.56 1.83 7.96
CA ALA A 426 35.28 1.87 7.27
C ALA A 426 34.28 2.79 7.98
N ALA A 427 33.55 3.61 7.20
CA ALA A 427 32.45 4.42 7.68
C ALA A 427 31.23 3.53 7.94
N VAL A 428 30.70 3.58 9.17
CA VAL A 428 29.56 2.77 9.60
C VAL A 428 28.27 3.58 9.47
N VAL A 429 27.31 3.05 8.73
CA VAL A 429 25.95 3.60 8.62
C VAL A 429 24.99 2.57 9.17
N SER A 430 24.28 2.91 10.25
CA SER A 430 23.35 2.00 10.90
C SER A 430 21.93 2.56 10.94
N TYR A 431 20.96 1.65 10.96
CA TYR A 431 19.55 1.93 11.13
C TYR A 431 18.93 0.91 12.08
N GLN A 432 18.13 1.39 13.03
CA GLN A 432 17.40 0.56 13.99
C GLN A 432 15.89 0.66 13.73
N PRO A 433 15.23 -0.42 13.26
CA PRO A 433 13.79 -0.44 13.07
C PRO A 433 13.02 -0.36 14.41
N GLU A 434 11.87 0.31 14.44
CA GLU A 434 11.01 0.41 15.65
C GLU A 434 10.55 -0.96 16.20
N GLY A 435 10.52 -2.00 15.35
CA GLY A 435 10.19 -3.39 15.73
C GLY A 435 11.36 -4.20 16.33
N GLY A 436 12.52 -3.56 16.55
CA GLY A 436 13.75 -4.21 17.01
C GLY A 436 14.57 -4.85 15.89
N GLY A 437 15.88 -4.96 16.12
CA GLY A 437 16.86 -5.36 15.11
C GLY A 437 17.79 -4.22 14.74
N GLU A 438 18.68 -4.47 13.78
CA GLU A 438 19.69 -3.50 13.34
C GLU A 438 20.09 -3.81 11.91
N ARG A 439 20.29 -2.77 11.10
CA ARG A 439 20.83 -2.86 9.74
C ARG A 439 22.09 -2.01 9.70
N VAL A 440 23.19 -2.56 9.19
CA VAL A 440 24.49 -1.87 9.15
C VAL A 440 25.10 -2.01 7.77
N LEU A 441 25.56 -0.89 7.21
CA LEU A 441 26.42 -0.81 6.03
C LEU A 441 27.78 -0.28 6.47
N ASN A 442 28.85 -0.94 6.00
CA ASN A 442 30.21 -0.46 6.16
C ASN A 442 30.71 0.01 4.80
N LEU A 443 31.13 1.27 4.75
CA LEU A 443 31.50 1.97 3.53
C LEU A 443 32.98 2.38 3.58
N LYS A 444 33.74 2.04 2.54
CA LYS A 444 35.13 2.52 2.35
C LYS A 444 35.21 3.24 1.03
N GLU A 445 35.61 4.52 1.07
CA GLU A 445 35.58 5.41 -0.12
C GLU A 445 34.20 5.43 -0.81
N GLY A 446 33.12 5.28 -0.03
CA GLY A 446 31.74 5.21 -0.52
C GLY A 446 31.29 3.83 -1.01
N ARG A 447 32.16 2.82 -1.09
CA ARG A 447 31.85 1.45 -1.56
C ARG A 447 31.49 0.52 -0.41
N LEU A 448 30.56 -0.41 -0.62
CA LEU A 448 30.11 -1.39 0.39
C LEU A 448 31.15 -2.50 0.58
N VAL A 449 31.74 -2.59 1.78
CA VAL A 449 32.75 -3.61 2.13
C VAL A 449 32.24 -4.66 3.14
N ALA A 450 31.20 -4.33 3.91
CA ALA A 450 30.44 -5.28 4.71
C ALA A 450 29.00 -4.80 4.94
N LEU A 451 28.07 -5.73 5.12
CA LEU A 451 26.71 -5.45 5.57
C LEU A 451 26.22 -6.48 6.58
N SER A 452 25.39 -6.03 7.52
CA SER A 452 24.73 -6.91 8.48
C SER A 452 23.27 -6.51 8.68
N ALA A 453 22.44 -7.50 8.98
CA ALA A 453 21.04 -7.28 9.30
C ALA A 453 20.57 -8.24 10.38
N ARG A 454 19.87 -7.70 11.37
CA ARG A 454 19.13 -8.40 12.41
C ARG A 454 17.66 -7.99 12.27
N GLY A 455 16.76 -8.96 12.12
CA GLY A 455 15.34 -8.75 11.84
C GLY A 455 15.00 -8.83 10.34
N SER A 456 13.75 -8.49 9.99
CA SER A 456 13.30 -8.48 8.60
C SER A 456 13.85 -7.25 7.86
N TRP A 457 14.43 -7.48 6.68
CA TRP A 457 14.89 -6.41 5.80
C TRP A 457 14.50 -6.71 4.34
N PRO A 458 13.40 -6.09 3.86
CA PRO A 458 12.96 -6.23 2.48
C PRO A 458 14.02 -5.80 1.46
N GLY A 459 14.74 -4.70 1.72
CA GLY A 459 15.83 -4.20 0.87
C GLY A 459 17.14 -5.00 0.90
N ARG A 460 17.21 -6.13 1.64
CA ARG A 460 18.44 -6.93 1.76
C ARG A 460 18.97 -7.42 0.41
N ARG A 461 18.07 -7.83 -0.49
CA ARG A 461 18.45 -8.33 -1.83
C ARG A 461 19.22 -7.25 -2.60
N LEU A 462 18.69 -6.03 -2.57
CA LEU A 462 19.31 -4.89 -3.21
C LEU A 462 20.66 -4.52 -2.55
N ALA A 463 20.71 -4.48 -1.22
CA ALA A 463 21.98 -4.22 -0.55
C ALA A 463 23.07 -5.25 -0.88
N THR A 464 22.68 -6.52 -1.00
CA THR A 464 23.58 -7.59 -1.47
C THR A 464 24.00 -7.39 -2.93
N GLN A 465 23.09 -6.94 -3.79
CA GLN A 465 23.44 -6.60 -5.19
C GLN A 465 24.44 -5.45 -5.27
N LEU A 466 24.16 -4.31 -4.63
CA LEU A 466 25.06 -3.13 -4.61
C LEU A 466 26.42 -3.47 -3.99
N PHE A 467 26.45 -4.40 -3.04
CA PHE A 467 27.69 -4.94 -2.47
C PHE A 467 28.55 -5.69 -3.51
N PHE A 468 27.93 -6.42 -4.44
CA PHE A 468 28.64 -7.12 -5.52
C PHE A 468 29.03 -6.21 -6.69
N GLU A 469 28.36 -5.07 -6.88
CA GLU A 469 28.68 -4.09 -7.95
C GLU A 469 29.96 -3.27 -7.66
N ASP A 470 30.36 -3.14 -6.39
CA ASP A 470 31.59 -2.48 -5.93
C ASP A 470 31.76 -1.03 -6.45
N GLN A 471 30.67 -0.27 -6.57
CA GLN A 471 30.64 1.15 -6.93
C GLN A 471 30.35 2.07 -5.72
N PRO A 472 30.80 3.34 -5.73
CA PRO A 472 30.48 4.28 -4.65
C PRO A 472 28.97 4.59 -4.57
N LEU A 473 28.39 4.51 -3.37
CA LEU A 473 27.00 4.90 -3.12
C LEU A 473 26.86 6.44 -3.14
N PRO A 474 25.90 7.00 -3.89
CA PRO A 474 25.56 8.42 -3.82
C PRO A 474 25.17 8.88 -2.41
N SER A 475 25.48 10.13 -2.04
CA SER A 475 25.19 10.67 -0.70
C SER A 475 23.72 10.55 -0.29
N TRP A 476 22.79 10.66 -1.23
CA TRP A 476 21.36 10.52 -0.96
C TRP A 476 20.95 9.07 -0.64
N GLN A 477 21.61 8.04 -1.21
CA GLN A 477 21.37 6.64 -0.84
C GLN A 477 21.81 6.37 0.59
N VAL A 478 22.95 6.96 0.97
CA VAL A 478 23.48 6.87 2.33
C VAL A 478 22.56 7.59 3.32
N ALA A 479 22.04 8.77 2.96
CA ALA A 479 21.05 9.49 3.76
C ALA A 479 19.72 8.73 3.88
N LEU A 480 19.21 8.18 2.76
CA LEU A 480 18.00 7.37 2.73
C LEU A 480 18.12 6.12 3.62
N PHE A 481 19.27 5.43 3.55
CA PHE A 481 19.52 4.28 4.40
C PHE A 481 19.61 4.70 5.88
N ARG A 482 20.19 5.86 6.19
CA ARG A 482 20.24 6.37 7.57
C ARG A 482 18.84 6.72 8.12
N GLU A 483 17.97 7.24 7.28
CA GLU A 483 16.62 7.66 7.67
C GLU A 483 15.62 6.49 7.71
N LEU A 484 15.68 5.59 6.73
CA LEU A 484 14.67 4.54 6.52
C LEU A 484 15.20 3.11 6.63
N GLY A 485 16.51 2.92 6.64
CA GLY A 485 17.13 1.60 6.58
C GLY A 485 16.98 0.90 5.24
N GLU A 486 16.71 1.62 4.15
CA GLU A 486 16.48 1.07 2.81
C GLU A 486 17.41 1.70 1.75
N LEU A 487 17.79 0.89 0.76
CA LEU A 487 18.49 1.31 -0.47
C LEU A 487 17.50 1.19 -1.65
N GLN A 488 17.74 1.87 -2.78
CA GLN A 488 16.85 1.83 -3.98
C GLN A 488 17.64 1.66 -5.30
N MET A 489 17.18 0.86 -6.27
CA MET A 489 17.77 0.86 -7.64
C MET A 489 17.16 1.97 -8.49
N GLU A 490 17.81 2.33 -9.60
CA GLU A 490 17.35 3.29 -10.61
C GLU A 490 15.99 3.00 -11.27
N GLU A 491 15.22 1.99 -10.83
CA GLU A 491 13.84 1.80 -11.25
C GLU A 491 12.83 2.27 -10.20
N VAL A 492 12.18 3.35 -10.62
CA VAL A 492 10.83 3.79 -10.30
C VAL A 492 9.98 2.71 -9.64
N SER A 493 9.62 2.97 -8.39
CA SER A 493 8.47 2.36 -7.74
C SER A 493 7.64 3.48 -7.15
N THR A 494 6.79 4.07 -7.99
CA THR A 494 5.68 4.91 -7.53
C THR A 494 4.40 4.51 -8.24
N THR A 495 4.05 3.23 -8.15
CA THR A 495 2.62 2.95 -7.91
C THR A 495 2.42 3.23 -6.43
N GLY A 496 2.13 4.48 -6.10
CA GLY A 496 1.64 4.84 -4.78
C GLY A 496 0.51 3.91 -4.34
N ALA A 497 0.24 3.82 -3.03
CA ALA A 497 -0.91 3.05 -2.56
C ALA A 497 -2.18 3.50 -3.31
N ALA A 498 -3.15 2.60 -3.54
CA ALA A 498 -4.32 2.90 -4.39
C ALA A 498 -5.12 4.15 -3.95
N ASP A 499 -4.97 4.56 -2.70
CA ASP A 499 -5.57 5.75 -2.08
C ASP A 499 -4.70 7.02 -2.14
N GLU A 500 -3.46 6.94 -2.63
CA GLU A 500 -2.55 8.09 -2.76
C GLU A 500 -3.04 9.05 -3.84
N VAL A 501 -3.23 10.32 -3.49
CA VAL A 501 -3.70 11.36 -4.42
C VAL A 501 -2.60 11.75 -5.39
N ILE A 502 -2.81 11.46 -6.67
CA ILE A 502 -1.88 11.83 -7.74
C ILE A 502 -2.24 13.17 -8.36
N CYS A 503 -3.53 13.54 -8.40
CA CYS A 503 -3.97 14.83 -8.90
C CYS A 503 -4.58 15.66 -7.79
N ASN A 504 -3.87 16.70 -7.34
CA ASN A 504 -4.43 17.62 -6.36
C ASN A 504 -5.60 18.45 -6.92
N CYS A 505 -5.62 18.65 -8.24
CA CYS A 505 -6.64 19.43 -8.92
C CYS A 505 -7.95 18.65 -9.12
N THR A 506 -7.95 17.32 -9.20
CA THR A 506 -9.19 16.50 -9.34
C THR A 506 -9.44 15.58 -8.16
N GLN A 507 -8.46 15.44 -7.25
CA GLN A 507 -8.39 14.44 -6.19
C GLN A 507 -8.39 12.99 -6.65
N ALA A 508 -8.06 12.76 -7.91
CA ALA A 508 -7.85 11.40 -8.39
C ALA A 508 -6.70 10.74 -7.63
N THR A 509 -6.97 9.53 -7.15
CA THR A 509 -5.97 8.67 -6.51
C THR A 509 -5.27 7.79 -7.55
N CYS A 510 -4.13 7.24 -7.17
CA CYS A 510 -3.38 6.25 -7.92
C CYS A 510 -4.30 5.11 -8.39
N GLY A 511 -5.12 4.55 -7.47
CA GLY A 511 -6.06 3.49 -7.78
C GLY A 511 -7.17 3.91 -8.76
N LYS A 512 -7.60 5.19 -8.73
CA LYS A 512 -8.61 5.65 -9.69
C LYS A 512 -8.05 5.77 -11.11
N VAL A 513 -6.80 6.20 -11.24
CA VAL A 513 -6.14 6.25 -12.55
C VAL A 513 -5.74 4.86 -13.02
N GLN A 514 -5.31 3.99 -12.12
CA GLN A 514 -5.08 2.58 -12.43
C GLN A 514 -6.36 1.91 -12.93
N GLU A 515 -7.51 2.16 -12.29
CA GLU A 515 -8.82 1.64 -12.76
C GLU A 515 -9.16 2.13 -14.19
N LEU A 516 -8.82 3.39 -14.53
CA LEU A 516 -9.01 3.91 -15.89
C LEU A 516 -8.07 3.21 -16.90
N ILE A 517 -6.81 2.99 -16.52
CA ILE A 517 -5.83 2.26 -17.33
C ILE A 517 -6.28 0.81 -17.55
N ASP A 518 -6.66 0.12 -16.48
CA ASP A 518 -7.15 -1.26 -16.51
C ASP A 518 -8.46 -1.40 -17.33
N SER A 519 -9.23 -0.32 -17.44
CA SER A 519 -10.44 -0.22 -18.29
C SER A 519 -10.12 0.07 -19.78
N GLY A 520 -8.85 0.17 -20.16
CA GLY A 520 -8.38 0.33 -21.54
C GLY A 520 -8.03 1.76 -21.97
N TYR A 521 -8.01 2.73 -21.05
CA TYR A 521 -7.61 4.13 -21.34
C TYR A 521 -6.12 4.33 -21.08
N ASN A 522 -5.29 4.10 -22.11
CA ASN A 522 -3.83 3.99 -21.97
C ASN A 522 -3.05 5.22 -22.44
N THR A 523 -3.70 6.39 -22.54
CA THR A 523 -3.04 7.64 -22.94
C THR A 523 -3.43 8.79 -22.02
N ILE A 524 -2.53 9.76 -21.87
CA ILE A 524 -2.76 10.98 -21.07
C ILE A 524 -4.00 11.72 -21.56
N ASP A 525 -4.17 11.85 -22.87
CA ASP A 525 -5.30 12.57 -23.45
C ASP A 525 -6.63 11.90 -23.11
N GLN A 526 -6.73 10.57 -23.24
CA GLN A 526 -7.94 9.82 -22.88
C GLN A 526 -8.27 9.94 -21.39
N ILE A 527 -7.26 9.78 -20.51
CA ILE A 527 -7.45 9.93 -19.07
C ILE A 527 -7.87 11.37 -18.75
N GLY A 528 -7.21 12.36 -19.35
CA GLY A 528 -7.49 13.77 -19.11
C GLY A 528 -8.87 14.21 -19.59
N ASP A 529 -9.34 13.72 -20.72
CA ASP A 529 -10.66 14.07 -21.25
C ASP A 529 -11.79 13.50 -20.37
N LEU A 530 -11.61 12.29 -19.84
CA LEU A 530 -12.59 11.62 -18.98
C LEU A 530 -12.62 12.12 -17.54
N SER A 531 -11.46 12.49 -17.00
CA SER A 531 -11.29 12.72 -15.56
C SER A 531 -10.83 14.14 -15.21
N GLN A 532 -10.51 14.96 -16.21
CA GLN A 532 -9.88 16.29 -16.08
C GLN A 532 -8.48 16.26 -15.43
N ILE A 533 -7.96 15.07 -15.12
CA ILE A 533 -6.58 14.88 -14.63
C ILE A 533 -5.61 15.35 -15.71
N THR A 534 -4.48 15.95 -15.33
CA THR A 534 -3.48 16.57 -16.23
C THR A 534 -3.94 17.84 -16.94
N ARG A 535 -5.25 18.08 -17.09
CA ARG A 535 -5.81 19.22 -17.84
C ARG A 535 -5.99 20.50 -17.03
N ILE A 536 -6.26 20.40 -15.73
CA ILE A 536 -6.56 21.59 -14.91
C ILE A 536 -5.30 22.44 -14.68
N CYS A 537 -4.23 21.81 -14.20
CA CYS A 537 -3.04 22.52 -13.73
C CYS A 537 -1.74 21.89 -14.24
N GLY A 538 -1.80 20.78 -15.00
CA GLY A 538 -0.62 20.03 -15.47
C GLY A 538 0.20 19.33 -14.37
N GLY A 539 0.07 19.73 -13.11
CA GLY A 539 0.95 19.30 -12.01
C GLY A 539 0.96 17.81 -11.67
N CYS A 540 -0.02 17.04 -12.13
CA CYS A 540 -0.10 15.59 -11.93
C CYS A 540 0.26 14.78 -13.19
N GLN A 541 0.58 15.45 -14.30
CA GLN A 541 0.81 14.79 -15.57
C GLN A 541 1.97 13.80 -15.50
N ALA A 542 3.07 14.18 -14.84
CA ALA A 542 4.21 13.28 -14.70
C ALA A 542 3.92 12.02 -13.87
N LEU A 543 3.05 12.13 -12.85
CA LEU A 543 2.61 10.98 -12.06
C LEU A 543 1.67 10.06 -12.84
N VAL A 544 0.86 10.60 -13.75
CA VAL A 544 0.00 9.81 -14.64
C VAL A 544 0.81 9.15 -15.74
N GLU A 545 1.79 9.84 -16.31
CA GLU A 545 2.79 9.27 -17.23
C GLU A 545 3.49 8.07 -16.59
N GLU A 546 3.85 8.18 -15.32
CA GLU A 546 4.50 7.12 -14.57
C GLU A 546 3.58 5.89 -14.36
N LEU A 547 2.30 6.11 -14.07
CA LEU A 547 1.29 5.03 -14.02
C LEU A 547 1.03 4.39 -15.40
N LEU A 548 1.18 5.16 -16.48
CA LEU A 548 1.13 4.65 -17.86
C LEU A 548 2.41 3.93 -18.30
N GLY A 549 3.42 3.82 -17.42
CA GLY A 549 4.68 3.12 -17.68
C GLY A 549 5.78 4.00 -18.27
N SER A 550 5.63 5.33 -18.27
CA SER A 550 6.63 6.29 -18.74
C SER A 550 7.25 7.09 -17.58
N SER A 551 8.55 6.94 -17.33
CA SER A 551 9.26 7.67 -16.27
C SER A 551 9.57 9.11 -16.68
N SER A 552 8.97 10.09 -16.00
CA SER A 552 9.10 11.50 -16.35
C SER A 552 9.45 12.44 -15.19
N LEU A 553 9.78 11.86 -14.02
CA LEU A 553 10.39 12.52 -12.87
C LEU A 553 11.71 11.83 -12.51
N PHE A 554 12.81 12.58 -12.50
CA PHE A 554 14.16 12.09 -12.28
C PHE A 554 14.70 12.58 -10.95
N VAL A 555 15.53 11.77 -10.28
CA VAL A 555 16.20 12.19 -9.04
C VAL A 555 17.02 13.46 -9.31
N ALA A 556 16.95 14.40 -8.38
CA ALA A 556 17.66 15.67 -8.48
C ALA A 556 18.39 16.01 -7.19
N GLU A 557 19.49 16.72 -7.33
CA GLU A 557 20.23 17.34 -6.24
C GLU A 557 19.79 18.80 -6.09
N LEU A 558 19.63 19.24 -4.83
CA LEU A 558 19.59 20.67 -4.52
C LEU A 558 21.04 21.19 -4.48
N VAL A 559 21.40 21.99 -5.48
CA VAL A 559 22.76 22.53 -5.65
C VAL A 559 22.97 23.77 -4.78
N GLU A 560 22.01 24.69 -4.80
CA GLU A 560 22.14 25.98 -4.10
C GLU A 560 20.79 26.50 -3.60
N LYS A 561 20.82 27.22 -2.47
CA LYS A 561 19.67 27.87 -1.82
C LYS A 561 20.04 29.29 -1.38
N TYR A 562 19.32 30.30 -1.86
CA TYR A 562 19.61 31.72 -1.60
C TYR A 562 18.35 32.48 -1.15
N ASN A 563 18.41 33.15 0.00
CA ASN A 563 17.28 33.92 0.54
C ASN A 563 17.26 35.34 -0.04
N LEU A 564 16.15 35.73 -0.68
CA LEU A 564 15.95 37.05 -1.29
C LEU A 564 15.24 38.04 -0.34
N GLY A 565 14.76 37.59 0.82
CA GLY A 565 14.02 38.41 1.80
C GLY A 565 12.49 38.21 1.77
N ARG A 566 11.78 38.63 2.84
CA ARG A 566 10.30 38.56 2.98
C ARG A 566 9.68 37.19 2.65
N GLY A 567 10.41 36.11 2.91
CA GLY A 567 9.98 34.75 2.64
C GLY A 567 10.14 34.31 1.19
N MET A 568 10.84 35.05 0.34
CA MET A 568 11.19 34.61 -1.02
C MET A 568 12.57 33.96 -1.03
N VAL A 569 12.66 32.74 -1.58
CA VAL A 569 13.88 31.94 -1.60
C VAL A 569 14.09 31.38 -3.01
N ARG A 570 15.32 31.47 -3.49
CA ARG A 570 15.77 30.98 -4.79
C ARG A 570 16.49 29.65 -4.63
N PHE A 571 16.21 28.70 -5.51
CA PHE A 571 16.77 27.34 -5.46
C PHE A 571 17.32 26.95 -6.82
N GLN A 572 18.44 26.21 -6.81
CA GLN A 572 19.00 25.58 -8.01
C GLN A 572 18.98 24.06 -7.89
N PHE A 573 18.41 23.40 -8.90
CA PHE A 573 18.31 21.95 -8.97
C PHE A 573 19.09 21.40 -10.16
N ARG A 574 19.70 20.22 -9.98
CA ARG A 574 20.38 19.50 -11.06
C ARG A 574 19.94 18.04 -11.08
N PRO A 575 19.49 17.49 -12.22
CA PRO A 575 19.15 16.08 -12.32
C PRO A 575 20.39 15.20 -12.16
N VAL A 576 20.23 14.04 -11.52
CA VAL A 576 21.29 13.04 -11.35
C VAL A 576 21.32 12.13 -12.58
N ASN A 577 22.52 11.79 -13.07
CA ASN A 577 22.74 10.91 -14.23
C ASN A 577 22.03 11.34 -15.54
N LYS A 578 21.62 12.61 -15.64
CA LYS A 578 21.03 13.20 -16.85
C LYS A 578 21.53 14.62 -17.10
N PRO A 579 21.61 15.06 -18.37
CA PRO A 579 21.89 16.46 -18.68
C PRO A 579 20.67 17.35 -18.36
N VAL A 580 20.92 18.63 -18.06
CA VAL A 580 19.87 19.66 -17.96
C VAL A 580 19.43 20.05 -19.37
N VAL A 581 18.13 20.02 -19.62
CA VAL A 581 17.53 20.33 -20.92
C VAL A 581 17.11 21.79 -20.95
N ALA A 582 17.45 22.49 -22.04
CA ALA A 582 17.04 23.89 -22.23
C ALA A 582 15.50 24.03 -22.20
N SER A 583 15.02 25.06 -21.52
CA SER A 583 13.58 25.34 -21.39
C SER A 583 13.10 26.35 -22.44
N LYS A 584 11.79 26.57 -22.54
CA LYS A 584 11.22 27.74 -23.21
C LYS A 584 10.93 28.84 -22.16
N PRO A 585 11.14 30.13 -22.51
CA PRO A 585 11.04 31.24 -21.57
C PRO A 585 9.61 31.42 -21.03
N GLY A 586 9.39 31.02 -19.78
CA GLY A 586 8.07 31.00 -19.12
C GLY A 586 7.64 29.62 -18.62
N GLN A 587 8.33 28.55 -19.02
CA GLN A 587 8.04 27.19 -18.55
C GLN A 587 8.32 26.99 -17.05
N HIS A 588 7.73 25.94 -16.50
CA HIS A 588 7.88 25.53 -15.11
C HIS A 588 8.50 24.14 -14.98
N LEU A 589 8.95 23.83 -13.77
CA LEU A 589 9.33 22.49 -13.36
C LEU A 589 8.33 21.90 -12.38
N LEU A 590 8.10 20.60 -12.49
CA LEU A 590 7.52 19.83 -11.40
C LEU A 590 8.66 19.41 -10.46
N ILE A 591 8.51 19.74 -9.19
CA ILE A 591 9.44 19.36 -8.13
C ILE A 591 8.68 18.52 -7.11
N GLN A 592 9.21 17.35 -6.83
CA GLN A 592 8.73 16.43 -5.83
C GLN A 592 9.79 16.28 -4.74
N GLY A 593 9.40 16.50 -3.49
CA GLY A 593 10.28 16.33 -2.33
C GLY A 593 9.64 15.41 -1.30
N ARG A 594 10.45 14.70 -0.53
CA ARG A 594 9.98 13.79 0.53
C ARG A 594 9.76 14.57 1.83
N VAL A 595 8.52 14.97 2.08
CA VAL A 595 8.11 15.73 3.28
C VAL A 595 7.49 14.77 4.29
N ASP A 596 8.11 14.63 5.47
CA ASP A 596 7.60 13.79 6.58
C ASP A 596 7.21 12.37 6.08
N ASN A 597 8.12 11.72 5.35
CA ASN A 597 7.95 10.40 4.71
C ASN A 597 6.90 10.28 3.61
N ARG A 598 6.43 11.39 3.03
CA ARG A 598 5.52 11.39 1.88
C ARG A 598 6.07 12.19 0.71
N TRP A 599 5.83 11.70 -0.49
CA TRP A 599 6.11 12.47 -1.70
C TRP A 599 5.10 13.59 -1.85
N VAL A 600 5.59 14.82 -2.01
CA VAL A 600 4.76 15.99 -2.26
C VAL A 600 5.27 16.69 -3.50
N THR A 601 4.42 16.82 -4.51
CA THR A 601 4.77 17.45 -5.80
C THR A 601 4.18 18.85 -5.91
N ARG A 602 4.96 19.82 -6.42
CA ARG A 602 4.50 21.17 -6.80
C ARG A 602 5.13 21.62 -8.11
N ALA A 603 4.39 22.45 -8.85
CA ALA A 603 4.91 23.15 -10.03
C ALA A 603 5.48 24.52 -9.62
N TYR A 604 6.64 24.88 -10.13
CA TYR A 604 7.25 26.20 -9.96
C TYR A 604 7.81 26.71 -11.28
N THR A 605 7.47 27.95 -11.67
CA THR A 605 8.08 28.59 -12.85
C THR A 605 9.59 28.64 -12.71
N LEU A 606 10.27 28.33 -13.81
CA LEU A 606 11.69 28.61 -13.92
C LEU A 606 11.92 30.12 -13.88
N SER A 607 12.83 30.58 -13.03
CA SER A 607 13.35 31.94 -13.05
C SER A 607 14.65 32.06 -13.86
N SER A 608 15.27 30.94 -14.20
CA SER A 608 16.46 30.86 -15.07
C SER A 608 16.15 31.25 -16.53
N PRO A 609 17.14 31.77 -17.28
CA PRO A 609 16.98 31.96 -18.72
C PRO A 609 16.84 30.61 -19.45
N ALA A 610 16.12 30.62 -20.56
CA ALA A 610 15.72 29.40 -21.25
C ALA A 610 16.89 28.60 -21.86
N ASP A 611 18.02 29.26 -22.12
CA ASP A 611 19.24 28.68 -22.69
C ASP A 611 20.23 28.13 -21.64
N GLN A 612 19.87 28.10 -20.35
CA GLN A 612 20.70 27.53 -19.29
C GLN A 612 20.75 25.98 -19.36
N THR A 613 21.97 25.41 -19.27
CA THR A 613 22.21 23.96 -19.37
C THR A 613 22.98 23.36 -18.18
N ASP A 614 23.24 24.12 -17.13
CA ASP A 614 24.02 23.65 -15.97
C ASP A 614 23.14 23.22 -14.78
N SER A 615 22.03 23.94 -14.57
CA SER A 615 21.05 23.70 -13.50
C SER A 615 19.72 24.37 -13.85
N TYR A 616 18.66 24.04 -13.13
CA TYR A 616 17.40 24.75 -13.19
C TYR A 616 17.25 25.68 -11.99
N GLU A 617 16.91 26.95 -12.22
CA GLU A 617 16.62 27.92 -11.16
C GLU A 617 15.12 28.16 -11.02
N ILE A 618 14.62 28.09 -9.77
CA ILE A 618 13.26 28.51 -9.40
C ILE A 618 13.32 29.53 -8.25
N THR A 619 12.29 30.37 -8.15
CA THR A 619 12.11 31.28 -7.01
C THR A 619 10.75 31.08 -6.39
N VAL A 620 10.74 30.80 -5.09
CA VAL A 620 9.56 30.36 -4.34
C VAL A 620 9.26 31.36 -3.24
N LYS A 621 8.00 31.76 -3.13
CA LYS A 621 7.50 32.45 -1.95
C LYS A 621 7.05 31.42 -0.91
N ARG A 622 7.56 31.56 0.31
CA ARG A 622 7.17 30.78 1.49
C ARG A 622 5.74 31.16 1.87
N GLU A 623 4.80 30.31 1.49
CA GLU A 623 3.43 30.37 2.00
C GLU A 623 3.37 29.80 3.43
N GLU A 624 2.90 30.61 4.39
CA GLU A 624 2.79 30.26 5.83
C GLU A 624 2.09 28.90 6.07
N LEU A 625 1.03 28.64 5.29
CA LEU A 625 0.22 27.42 5.34
C LEU A 625 0.56 26.41 4.23
N GLY A 626 1.59 26.67 3.43
CA GLY A 626 1.97 25.81 2.31
C GLY A 626 2.86 24.67 2.75
N LEU A 627 2.35 23.42 2.75
CA LEU A 627 3.12 22.22 3.14
C LEU A 627 4.49 22.15 2.45
N PHE A 628 4.50 22.25 1.12
CA PHE A 628 5.72 22.08 0.32
C PHE A 628 6.60 23.32 0.31
N SER A 629 6.04 24.52 0.06
CA SER A 629 6.81 25.78 0.03
C SER A 629 7.47 26.08 1.37
N ARG A 630 6.79 25.78 2.48
CA ARG A 630 7.35 25.91 3.84
C ARG A 630 8.45 24.90 4.08
N TRP A 631 8.23 23.61 3.79
CA TRP A 631 9.29 22.60 3.94
C TRP A 631 10.51 22.93 3.07
N LEU A 632 10.30 23.33 1.81
CA LEU A 632 11.36 23.68 0.88
C LEU A 632 12.18 24.89 1.36
N CYS A 633 11.52 25.93 1.87
CA CYS A 633 12.18 27.12 2.40
C CYS A 633 12.84 26.90 3.76
N ASP A 634 12.20 26.17 4.67
CA ASP A 634 12.59 26.13 6.09
C ASP A 634 13.45 24.91 6.43
N ARG A 635 13.24 23.76 5.76
CA ARG A 635 13.83 22.47 6.14
C ARG A 635 14.72 21.82 5.08
N ALA A 636 14.42 22.00 3.79
CA ALA A 636 15.13 21.28 2.75
C ALA A 636 16.56 21.81 2.51
N ASP A 637 17.46 20.87 2.24
CA ASP A 637 18.91 21.03 2.05
C ASP A 637 19.47 20.05 0.98
N SER A 638 20.79 19.97 0.83
CA SER A 638 21.46 19.10 -0.14
C SER A 638 21.37 17.60 0.18
N GLU A 639 20.97 17.22 1.39
CA GLU A 639 20.76 15.82 1.78
C GLU A 639 19.33 15.35 1.54
N SER A 640 18.42 16.30 1.29
CA SER A 640 17.00 16.04 1.03
C SER A 640 16.78 15.34 -0.31
N LEU A 641 15.87 14.36 -0.34
CA LEU A 641 15.54 13.62 -1.57
C LEU A 641 14.55 14.39 -2.44
N PHE A 642 14.98 14.72 -3.67
CA PHE A 642 14.17 15.39 -4.68
C PHE A 642 14.01 14.57 -5.96
N ARG A 643 12.89 14.78 -6.64
CA ARG A 643 12.69 14.43 -8.04
C ARG A 643 12.20 15.64 -8.82
N ILE A 644 12.65 15.81 -10.06
CA ILE A 644 12.23 16.90 -10.95
C ILE A 644 11.82 16.36 -12.32
N SER A 645 10.92 17.06 -13.01
CA SER A 645 10.62 16.79 -14.42
C SER A 645 11.60 17.50 -15.36
N ASP A 646 11.52 17.22 -16.66
CA ASP A 646 11.97 18.20 -17.68
C ASP A 646 11.09 19.47 -17.62
N PRO A 647 11.52 20.61 -18.24
CA PRO A 647 10.70 21.82 -18.32
C PRO A 647 9.37 21.58 -19.04
N ARG A 648 8.28 22.12 -18.48
CA ARG A 648 6.90 21.91 -18.97
C ARG A 648 6.10 23.21 -19.00
N GLY A 649 4.93 23.13 -19.64
CA GLY A 649 3.93 24.21 -19.68
C GLY A 649 3.86 24.90 -21.04
N GLU A 650 2.67 25.45 -21.32
CA GLU A 650 2.33 26.19 -22.54
C GLU A 650 2.39 27.71 -22.37
N TYR A 651 2.66 28.20 -21.15
CA TYR A 651 2.80 29.61 -20.86
C TYR A 651 4.24 30.09 -21.09
N PHE A 652 4.62 30.23 -22.36
CA PHE A 652 5.96 30.71 -22.71
C PHE A 652 5.93 31.67 -23.89
N LEU A 653 7.06 32.33 -24.09
CA LEU A 653 7.23 33.37 -25.09
C LEU A 653 7.67 32.75 -26.44
N GLU A 654 6.76 32.75 -27.43
CA GLU A 654 6.97 32.15 -28.77
C GLU A 654 7.23 33.16 -29.89
N ASP A 655 6.47 34.26 -29.91
CA ASP A 655 6.43 35.18 -31.05
C ASP A 655 7.33 36.40 -30.86
N GLU A 656 7.85 37.00 -31.93
CA GLU A 656 8.65 38.25 -31.90
C GLU A 656 7.81 39.52 -31.61
N ASN A 657 6.57 39.34 -31.16
CA ASN A 657 5.65 40.41 -30.87
C ASN A 657 6.09 41.26 -29.66
N PRO A 658 5.75 42.57 -29.63
CA PRO A 658 5.91 43.39 -28.43
C PRO A 658 5.11 42.82 -27.24
N VAL A 659 5.72 42.80 -26.06
CA VAL A 659 5.11 42.23 -24.84
C VAL A 659 4.87 43.29 -23.79
N VAL A 660 3.70 43.24 -23.17
CA VAL A 660 3.41 43.90 -21.88
C VAL A 660 3.11 42.82 -20.85
N PHE A 661 3.94 42.70 -19.82
CA PHE A 661 3.81 41.70 -18.77
C PHE A 661 3.29 42.36 -17.49
N PHE A 662 2.18 41.86 -16.96
CA PHE A 662 1.58 42.30 -15.71
C PHE A 662 1.87 41.27 -14.61
N ALA A 663 2.75 41.61 -13.67
CA ALA A 663 3.19 40.73 -12.59
C ALA A 663 2.67 41.19 -11.22
N GLY A 664 2.12 40.25 -10.45
CA GLY A 664 1.74 40.43 -9.05
C GLY A 664 2.56 39.55 -8.10
N GLY A 665 3.36 40.17 -7.22
CA GLY A 665 4.19 39.45 -6.25
C GLY A 665 5.12 38.42 -6.90
N ILE A 666 5.08 37.16 -6.45
CA ILE A 666 5.94 36.09 -7.01
C ILE A 666 5.64 35.77 -8.48
N GLY A 667 4.53 36.26 -9.04
CA GLY A 667 4.22 36.14 -10.47
C GLY A 667 5.20 36.86 -11.41
N VAL A 668 6.25 37.50 -10.88
CA VAL A 668 7.37 38.06 -11.65
C VAL A 668 8.31 36.97 -12.21
N THR A 669 8.27 35.74 -11.72
CA THR A 669 9.20 34.66 -12.12
C THR A 669 9.19 34.33 -13.61
N PRO A 670 8.06 34.26 -14.33
CA PRO A 670 8.10 34.06 -15.78
C PRO A 670 8.65 35.30 -16.50
N ALA A 671 8.35 36.50 -16.00
CA ALA A 671 8.82 37.76 -16.61
C ALA A 671 10.34 37.88 -16.55
N ILE A 672 10.96 37.59 -15.39
CA ILE A 672 12.42 37.65 -15.27
C ILE A 672 13.09 36.59 -16.14
N ALA A 673 12.54 35.37 -16.22
CA ALA A 673 13.05 34.32 -17.11
C ALA A 673 12.98 34.75 -18.59
N MET A 674 11.86 35.34 -19.01
CA MET A 674 11.70 35.91 -20.35
C MET A 674 12.73 37.02 -20.61
N MET A 675 12.81 38.04 -19.75
CA MET A 675 13.73 39.16 -19.93
C MET A 675 15.20 38.73 -19.99
N ARG A 676 15.63 37.80 -19.11
CA ARG A 676 16.99 37.21 -19.15
C ARG A 676 17.23 36.49 -20.48
N THR A 677 16.26 35.73 -20.96
CA THR A 677 16.35 35.01 -22.24
C THR A 677 16.48 35.97 -23.43
N LEU A 678 15.71 37.06 -23.44
CA LEU A 678 15.79 38.08 -24.50
C LEU A 678 17.16 38.76 -24.53
N ALA A 679 17.66 39.14 -23.35
CA ALA A 679 18.98 39.74 -23.19
C ALA A 679 20.08 38.80 -23.71
N ASN A 680 20.06 37.52 -23.30
CA ASN A 680 21.04 36.51 -23.72
C ASN A 680 21.03 36.27 -25.23
N ARG A 681 19.85 36.23 -25.85
CA ARG A 681 19.69 36.01 -27.29
C ARG A 681 19.95 37.25 -28.14
N GLY A 682 20.12 38.43 -27.51
CA GLY A 682 20.23 39.71 -28.22
C GLY A 682 18.96 40.12 -28.96
N ASP A 683 17.80 39.59 -28.54
CA ASP A 683 16.49 39.88 -29.13
C ASP A 683 16.11 41.34 -28.90
N GLN A 684 15.67 42.06 -29.94
CA GLN A 684 15.39 43.51 -29.86
C GLN A 684 13.90 43.83 -29.70
N ARG A 685 13.03 42.83 -29.47
CA ARG A 685 11.60 43.07 -29.26
C ARG A 685 11.37 43.95 -28.04
N LYS A 686 10.33 44.77 -28.09
CA LYS A 686 9.92 45.58 -26.94
C LYS A 686 9.29 44.69 -25.88
N PHE A 687 9.78 44.77 -24.65
CA PHE A 687 9.20 44.07 -23.50
C PHE A 687 9.04 45.07 -22.35
N HIS A 688 7.81 45.28 -21.89
CA HIS A 688 7.52 46.10 -20.72
C HIS A 688 6.97 45.25 -19.58
N LEU A 689 7.55 45.34 -18.39
CA LEU A 689 7.07 44.69 -17.17
C LEU A 689 6.39 45.71 -16.24
N ASP A 690 5.07 45.63 -16.03
CA ASP A 690 4.41 46.28 -14.89
C ASP A 690 4.39 45.30 -13.72
N TYR A 691 5.23 45.55 -12.71
CA TYR A 691 5.41 44.68 -11.56
C TYR A 691 4.91 45.36 -10.29
N CYS A 692 3.91 44.75 -9.66
CA CYS A 692 3.30 45.25 -8.45
C CYS A 692 3.42 44.28 -7.26
N ALA A 693 3.52 44.87 -6.08
CA ALA A 693 3.49 44.15 -4.81
C ALA A 693 2.93 45.05 -3.69
N PRO A 694 2.54 44.52 -2.51
CA PRO A 694 2.07 45.35 -1.40
C PRO A 694 3.10 46.39 -0.95
N TYR A 695 4.34 45.96 -0.70
CA TYR A 695 5.42 46.82 -0.22
C TYR A 695 6.58 46.88 -1.22
N ALA A 696 7.40 47.94 -1.17
CA ALA A 696 8.52 48.12 -2.11
C ALA A 696 9.57 47.00 -1.98
N GLU A 697 9.79 46.52 -0.76
CA GLU A 697 10.66 45.40 -0.45
C GLU A 697 10.16 44.03 -0.93
N ASP A 698 8.88 43.90 -1.30
CA ASP A 698 8.34 42.68 -1.90
C ASP A 698 8.68 42.58 -3.41
N LEU A 699 9.19 43.66 -4.01
CA LEU A 699 9.56 43.74 -5.42
C LEU A 699 10.93 43.09 -5.67
N VAL A 700 11.00 41.77 -5.47
CA VAL A 700 12.21 40.98 -5.72
C VAL A 700 12.70 41.13 -7.17
N PHE A 701 14.02 41.03 -7.38
CA PHE A 701 14.71 41.30 -8.66
C PHE A 701 14.88 42.76 -9.07
N GLN A 702 14.46 43.76 -8.28
CA GLN A 702 14.65 45.18 -8.65
C GLN A 702 16.09 45.53 -9.08
N PRO A 703 17.17 45.20 -8.34
CA PRO A 703 18.54 45.55 -8.75
C PRO A 703 18.94 44.91 -10.08
N GLU A 704 18.42 43.73 -10.38
CA GLU A 704 18.69 43.01 -11.61
C GLU A 704 17.91 43.60 -12.79
N LEU A 705 16.65 43.97 -12.58
CA LEU A 705 15.84 44.66 -13.59
C LEU A 705 16.48 46.01 -13.99
N GLU A 706 17.01 46.76 -13.03
CA GLU A 706 17.76 48.00 -13.30
C GLU A 706 19.00 47.74 -14.17
N GLN A 707 19.75 46.65 -13.91
CA GLN A 707 20.91 46.27 -14.72
C GLN A 707 20.51 45.82 -16.14
N LEU A 708 19.48 44.97 -16.26
CA LEU A 708 18.99 44.48 -17.56
C LEU A 708 18.53 45.62 -18.45
N THR A 709 17.75 46.57 -17.92
CA THR A 709 17.23 47.70 -18.70
C THR A 709 18.29 48.76 -19.03
N ALA A 710 19.31 48.93 -18.17
CA ALA A 710 20.46 49.78 -18.49
C ALA A 710 21.29 49.21 -19.66
N ALA A 711 21.42 47.88 -19.75
CA ALA A 711 22.15 47.21 -20.82
C ALA A 711 21.32 47.02 -22.10
N HIS A 712 20.00 46.90 -21.99
CA HIS A 712 19.09 46.57 -23.10
C HIS A 712 17.90 47.55 -23.16
N PRO A 713 17.99 48.65 -23.94
CA PRO A 713 16.98 49.72 -23.94
C PRO A 713 15.58 49.33 -24.43
N HIS A 714 15.42 48.18 -25.08
CA HIS A 714 14.12 47.64 -25.52
C HIS A 714 13.37 46.91 -24.39
N LEU A 715 14.06 46.57 -23.29
CA LEU A 715 13.48 46.05 -22.06
C LEU A 715 13.19 47.24 -21.13
N THR A 716 11.97 47.30 -20.60
CA THR A 716 11.55 48.37 -19.68
C THR A 716 10.69 47.78 -18.57
N PHE A 717 10.60 48.47 -17.43
CA PHE A 717 9.71 48.06 -16.34
C PHE A 717 9.13 49.26 -15.60
N THR A 718 8.04 49.00 -14.88
CA THR A 718 7.38 49.90 -13.93
C THR A 718 7.19 49.14 -12.62
N LEU A 719 7.64 49.72 -11.50
CA LEU A 719 7.48 49.13 -10.17
C LEU A 719 6.34 49.83 -9.43
N ARG A 720 5.42 49.06 -8.85
CA ARG A 720 4.25 49.59 -8.15
C ARG A 720 4.05 48.99 -6.76
N PRO A 721 4.58 49.64 -5.70
CA PRO A 721 4.21 49.34 -4.32
C PRO A 721 2.77 49.79 -4.03
N THR A 722 1.82 48.86 -4.06
CA THR A 722 0.39 49.16 -4.07
C THR A 722 -0.14 49.79 -2.79
N ARG A 723 0.55 49.63 -1.64
CA ARG A 723 0.16 50.28 -0.38
C ARG A 723 0.46 51.77 -0.35
N THR A 724 1.42 52.25 -1.14
CA THR A 724 1.79 53.68 -1.19
C THR A 724 1.30 54.36 -2.47
N GLN A 725 1.22 53.64 -3.59
CA GLN A 725 0.87 54.19 -4.91
C GLN A 725 -0.49 53.73 -5.44
N GLY A 726 -1.21 52.88 -4.70
CA GLY A 726 -2.47 52.29 -5.16
C GLY A 726 -2.29 51.15 -6.17
N ARG A 727 -3.40 50.52 -6.57
CA ARG A 727 -3.42 49.49 -7.61
C ARG A 727 -3.58 50.14 -8.99
N LEU A 728 -3.13 49.43 -10.02
CA LEU A 728 -3.30 49.85 -11.42
C LEU A 728 -4.79 50.01 -11.74
N THR A 729 -5.18 51.13 -12.33
CA THR A 729 -6.57 51.45 -12.70
C THR A 729 -6.83 51.25 -14.19
N VAL A 730 -8.10 51.16 -14.58
CA VAL A 730 -8.47 51.05 -16.01
C VAL A 730 -8.04 52.26 -16.83
N GLU A 731 -8.10 53.46 -16.26
CA GLU A 731 -7.66 54.69 -16.92
C GLU A 731 -6.15 54.67 -17.19
N GLU A 732 -5.36 54.17 -16.23
CA GLU A 732 -3.93 53.97 -16.43
C GLU A 732 -3.64 52.93 -17.52
N VAL A 733 -4.38 51.82 -17.59
CA VAL A 733 -4.21 50.82 -18.66
C VAL A 733 -4.55 51.40 -20.03
N LEU A 734 -5.66 52.15 -20.14
CA LEU A 734 -6.09 52.82 -21.37
C LEU A 734 -5.05 53.80 -21.91
N HIS A 735 -4.38 54.55 -21.03
CA HIS A 735 -3.44 55.59 -21.42
C HIS A 735 -1.98 55.12 -21.53
N GLN A 736 -1.54 54.21 -20.65
CA GLN A 736 -0.14 53.79 -20.55
C GLN A 736 0.13 52.50 -21.33
N TYR A 737 -0.88 51.63 -21.51
CA TYR A 737 -0.74 50.34 -22.19
C TYR A 737 -1.79 50.14 -23.31
N PRO A 738 -1.90 51.08 -24.28
CA PRO A 738 -2.85 50.94 -25.37
C PRO A 738 -2.49 49.75 -26.26
N TYR A 739 -3.51 49.03 -26.73
CA TYR A 739 -3.30 47.92 -27.65
C TYR A 739 -2.66 48.42 -28.96
N THR A 740 -1.62 47.74 -29.40
CA THR A 740 -1.02 47.89 -30.73
C THR A 740 -1.11 46.57 -31.47
N GLU A 741 -1.34 46.61 -32.78
CA GLU A 741 -1.51 45.39 -33.57
C GLU A 741 -0.30 44.46 -33.41
N GLY A 742 -0.57 43.20 -33.07
CA GLY A 742 0.45 42.19 -32.78
C GLY A 742 0.96 42.15 -31.33
N ALA A 743 0.73 43.17 -30.49
CA ALA A 743 1.19 43.13 -29.09
C ALA A 743 0.48 42.04 -28.26
N VAL A 744 1.22 41.43 -27.33
CA VAL A 744 0.73 40.38 -26.44
C VAL A 744 0.84 40.81 -24.98
N ALA A 745 -0.26 40.69 -24.24
CA ALA A 745 -0.30 40.91 -22.81
C ALA A 745 -0.12 39.59 -22.07
N PHE A 746 0.94 39.47 -21.27
CA PHE A 746 1.14 38.37 -20.33
C PHE A 746 0.67 38.83 -18.94
N MET A 747 0.06 37.94 -18.17
CA MET A 747 -0.35 38.23 -16.80
C MET A 747 -0.06 37.04 -15.88
N CYS A 748 0.54 37.32 -14.72
CA CYS A 748 0.82 36.31 -13.71
C CYS A 748 0.78 36.93 -12.30
N GLY A 749 0.01 36.34 -11.39
CA GLY A 749 -0.14 36.84 -10.02
C GLY A 749 -1.34 36.25 -9.29
N PRO A 750 -1.69 36.76 -8.10
CA PRO A 750 -2.89 36.34 -7.36
C PRO A 750 -4.17 36.51 -8.18
N GLU A 751 -5.15 35.61 -8.00
CA GLU A 751 -6.37 35.60 -8.82
C GLU A 751 -7.12 36.95 -8.82
N SER A 752 -7.23 37.61 -7.67
CA SER A 752 -7.87 38.92 -7.57
C SER A 752 -7.17 40.00 -8.40
N TYR A 753 -5.84 39.91 -8.52
CA TYR A 753 -5.05 40.77 -9.40
C TYR A 753 -5.29 40.42 -10.87
N MET A 754 -5.20 39.13 -11.22
CA MET A 754 -5.40 38.63 -12.58
C MET A 754 -6.78 39.02 -13.13
N LYS A 755 -7.84 38.83 -12.34
CA LYS A 755 -9.22 39.20 -12.69
C LYS A 755 -9.37 40.71 -12.95
N ALA A 756 -8.73 41.53 -12.12
CA ALA A 756 -8.75 42.99 -12.28
C ALA A 756 -8.04 43.42 -13.57
N ILE A 757 -6.81 42.95 -13.82
CA ILE A 757 -6.05 43.29 -15.02
C ILE A 757 -6.76 42.82 -16.29
N ARG A 758 -7.31 41.60 -16.29
CA ARG A 758 -8.13 41.10 -17.41
C ARG A 758 -9.33 42.00 -17.68
N GLY A 759 -10.02 42.46 -16.64
CA GLY A 759 -11.09 43.44 -16.76
C GLY A 759 -10.62 44.74 -17.42
N HIS A 760 -9.51 45.30 -16.92
CA HIS A 760 -8.94 46.55 -17.45
C HIS A 760 -8.47 46.43 -18.91
N LEU A 761 -7.82 45.33 -19.29
CA LEU A 761 -7.37 45.10 -20.66
C LEU A 761 -8.55 44.98 -21.64
N LYS A 762 -9.63 44.32 -21.21
CA LYS A 762 -10.86 44.21 -22.01
C LYS A 762 -11.52 45.57 -22.22
N GLU A 763 -11.58 46.41 -21.18
CA GLU A 763 -12.07 47.79 -21.30
C GLU A 763 -11.13 48.67 -22.15
N ALA A 764 -9.83 48.34 -22.19
CA ALA A 764 -8.83 48.97 -23.04
C ALA A 764 -8.76 48.40 -24.48
N ASN A 765 -9.76 47.65 -24.92
CA ASN A 765 -9.89 47.07 -26.26
C ASN A 765 -8.78 46.08 -26.66
N TRP A 766 -8.15 45.40 -25.69
CA TRP A 766 -7.26 44.27 -26.01
C TRP A 766 -8.09 43.05 -26.48
N PRO A 767 -7.72 42.40 -27.60
CA PRO A 767 -8.40 41.19 -28.04
C PRO A 767 -8.04 40.00 -27.12
N ASN A 768 -9.01 39.14 -26.81
CA ASN A 768 -8.80 37.98 -25.93
C ASN A 768 -7.66 37.06 -26.42
N SER A 769 -7.46 36.94 -27.74
CA SER A 769 -6.37 36.15 -28.34
C SER A 769 -4.97 36.73 -28.07
N ALA A 770 -4.87 38.00 -27.68
CA ALA A 770 -3.62 38.66 -27.32
C ALA A 770 -3.35 38.66 -25.81
N ILE A 771 -4.25 38.10 -24.99
CA ILE A 771 -4.11 38.04 -23.54
C ILE A 771 -3.74 36.61 -23.15
N ARG A 772 -2.51 36.41 -22.66
CA ARG A 772 -2.02 35.14 -22.13
C ARG A 772 -2.04 35.20 -20.61
N GLU A 773 -2.60 34.18 -19.97
CA GLU A 773 -2.67 34.08 -18.51
C GLU A 773 -2.05 32.78 -17.98
N GLU A 774 -1.46 32.86 -16.78
CA GLU A 774 -0.98 31.71 -16.02
C GLU A 774 -1.62 31.68 -14.62
N LEU A 775 -2.18 30.53 -14.22
CA LEU A 775 -2.84 30.33 -12.92
C LEU A 775 -1.89 29.59 -11.96
N PHE A 776 -1.43 30.27 -10.89
CA PHE A 776 -0.53 29.68 -9.87
C PHE A 776 -1.16 29.35 -8.52
N SER A 777 -2.47 29.48 -8.34
CA SER A 777 -3.10 29.05 -7.09
C SER A 777 -3.43 27.56 -7.11
N SER A 778 -2.83 26.79 -6.20
CA SER A 778 -3.25 25.41 -5.84
C SER A 778 -4.56 25.37 -5.03
N LYS A 779 -5.39 26.37 -5.22
CA LYS A 779 -6.77 26.47 -4.77
C LYS A 779 -7.46 26.98 -6.02
N LEU A 780 -8.44 26.27 -6.57
CA LEU A 780 -9.82 26.77 -6.49
C LEU A 780 -10.85 25.80 -7.12
N ASP A 781 -12.00 25.71 -6.47
CA ASP A 781 -13.35 25.94 -7.00
C ASP A 781 -13.57 27.45 -7.20
N GLU A 782 -14.47 28.01 -7.99
CA GLU A 782 -15.91 28.03 -7.76
C GLU A 782 -16.67 27.50 -9.00
N GLU A 783 -15.96 27.19 -10.09
CA GLU A 783 -16.55 26.75 -11.37
C GLU A 783 -15.75 25.60 -12.07
N GLY A 784 -14.77 24.94 -11.43
CA GLY A 784 -13.94 23.90 -12.09
C GLY A 784 -13.06 23.01 -11.19
N LYS A 785 -13.63 22.54 -10.05
CA LYS A 785 -13.18 21.62 -8.96
C LYS A 785 -11.83 20.86 -9.12
N ALA A 786 -11.03 20.67 -8.06
CA ALA A 786 -11.40 19.83 -6.89
C ALA A 786 -10.69 20.08 -5.54
N GLN A 787 -11.42 19.78 -4.45
CA GLN A 787 -11.00 18.89 -3.35
C GLN A 787 -12.23 18.36 -2.56
N LYS A 788 -12.37 17.07 -2.16
CA LYS A 788 -11.46 16.21 -1.35
C LYS A 788 -11.74 14.69 -1.47
N PRO A 789 -10.76 13.80 -1.20
CA PRO A 789 -10.97 12.51 -0.56
C PRO A 789 -10.71 12.65 0.95
N VAL A 790 -11.49 11.90 1.72
CA VAL A 790 -11.15 11.56 3.09
C VAL A 790 -9.95 10.63 3.01
N ILE A 791 -8.80 11.04 3.55
CA ILE A 791 -7.63 10.16 3.65
C ILE A 791 -8.02 9.03 4.62
N LYS A 792 -8.03 7.78 4.17
CA LYS A 792 -7.99 6.64 5.10
C LYS A 792 -6.58 6.62 5.71
N ARG A 793 -6.48 6.76 7.03
CA ARG A 793 -5.20 6.80 7.74
C ARG A 793 -5.06 5.68 8.74
N THR A 794 -3.84 5.18 8.81
CA THR A 794 -3.35 4.20 9.77
C THR A 794 -3.49 4.74 11.20
N ALA A 795 -3.98 3.90 12.10
CA ALA A 795 -4.16 4.22 13.51
C ALA A 795 -2.82 4.62 14.16
N VAL A 796 -2.76 5.82 14.75
CA VAL A 796 -1.65 6.22 15.63
C VAL A 796 -1.95 5.64 17.02
N GLN A 797 -1.17 4.66 17.46
CA GLN A 797 -1.21 4.19 18.84
C GLN A 797 -0.46 5.19 19.73
N LEU A 798 -1.16 5.78 20.69
CA LEU A 798 -0.57 6.68 21.67
C LEU A 798 0.24 5.87 22.69
N ALA A 799 1.57 5.82 22.53
CA ALA A 799 2.46 5.38 23.59
C ALA A 799 2.47 6.43 24.71
N GLY A 800 1.72 6.21 25.80
CA GLY A 800 1.87 6.99 27.04
C GLY A 800 0.70 7.89 27.48
N GLY A 801 -0.55 7.46 27.27
CA GLY A 801 -1.72 7.90 28.05
C GLY A 801 -1.88 9.41 28.23
N ILE A 802 -2.42 10.10 27.23
CA ILE A 802 -2.97 11.45 27.41
C ILE A 802 -4.28 11.31 28.17
N THR A 803 -4.42 11.99 29.32
CA THR A 803 -5.71 12.10 30.01
C THR A 803 -6.49 13.26 29.39
N PRO A 804 -7.60 13.00 28.67
CA PRO A 804 -8.43 14.07 28.13
C PRO A 804 -9.11 14.85 29.27
N VAL A 805 -9.48 16.10 29.00
CA VAL A 805 -10.25 16.92 29.93
C VAL A 805 -11.73 16.55 29.79
N GLU A 806 -12.37 16.13 30.88
CA GLU A 806 -13.80 15.84 30.93
C GLU A 806 -14.62 17.07 31.33
N HIS A 807 -15.85 17.19 30.82
CA HIS A 807 -16.82 18.21 31.20
C HIS A 807 -18.14 17.55 31.64
N HIS A 808 -18.88 18.20 32.53
CA HIS A 808 -20.10 17.62 33.13
C HIS A 808 -21.41 18.16 32.54
N SER A 809 -21.36 19.19 31.69
CA SER A 809 -22.53 19.80 31.05
C SER A 809 -22.37 19.93 29.54
N PHE A 810 -23.48 19.97 28.81
CA PHE A 810 -23.48 20.34 27.39
C PHE A 810 -23.56 21.85 27.18
N ASP A 811 -23.79 22.62 28.25
CA ASP A 811 -23.81 24.08 28.21
C ASP A 811 -22.40 24.65 28.43
N VAL A 812 -22.11 25.78 27.78
CA VAL A 812 -20.86 26.50 27.96
C VAL A 812 -20.79 27.02 29.40
N GLY A 813 -19.83 26.48 30.15
CA GLY A 813 -19.58 26.84 31.55
C GLY A 813 -18.29 27.66 31.71
N PRO A 814 -18.04 28.24 32.89
CA PRO A 814 -16.77 28.90 33.16
C PRO A 814 -15.60 27.89 33.06
N VAL A 815 -14.50 28.33 32.44
CA VAL A 815 -13.28 27.52 32.30
C VAL A 815 -12.64 27.34 33.68
N GLY A 816 -12.36 26.09 34.07
CA GLY A 816 -11.82 25.76 35.39
C GLY A 816 -10.35 26.18 35.54
N SER A 817 -9.51 25.84 34.56
CA SER A 817 -8.10 26.22 34.50
C SER A 817 -7.60 26.26 33.07
N VAL A 818 -7.37 27.47 32.53
CA VAL A 818 -6.86 27.65 31.16
C VAL A 818 -5.50 26.97 30.99
N VAL A 819 -4.63 27.03 32.01
CA VAL A 819 -3.31 26.40 31.99
C VAL A 819 -3.41 24.88 31.84
N GLN A 820 -4.24 24.22 32.65
CA GLN A 820 -4.37 22.76 32.61
C GLN A 820 -5.00 22.30 31.29
N GLU A 821 -6.03 23.00 30.81
CA GLU A 821 -6.70 22.66 29.57
C GLU A 821 -5.78 22.91 28.35
N ALA A 822 -5.01 23.99 28.34
CA ALA A 822 -4.02 24.28 27.30
C ALA A 822 -2.91 23.22 27.25
N GLU A 823 -2.35 22.81 28.40
CA GLU A 823 -1.31 21.78 28.46
C GLU A 823 -1.82 20.45 27.89
N ALA A 824 -3.00 20.01 28.35
CA ALA A 824 -3.60 18.75 27.91
C ALA A 824 -3.90 18.78 26.41
N PHE A 825 -4.48 19.87 25.91
CA PHE A 825 -4.79 20.05 24.50
C PHE A 825 -3.53 20.05 23.63
N LEU A 826 -2.52 20.86 23.96
CA LEU A 826 -1.30 20.96 23.15
C LEU A 826 -0.53 19.64 23.17
N LYS A 827 -0.46 18.97 24.32
CA LYS A 827 0.13 17.65 24.43
C LYS A 827 -0.57 16.66 23.50
N GLN A 828 -1.91 16.63 23.51
CA GLN A 828 -2.69 15.80 22.59
C GLN A 828 -2.46 16.15 21.12
N CYS A 829 -2.50 17.44 20.80
CA CYS A 829 -2.33 17.99 19.46
C CYS A 829 -1.00 17.57 18.83
N TYR A 830 0.11 17.75 19.54
CA TYR A 830 1.43 17.45 18.99
C TYR A 830 1.77 15.94 19.03
N LEU A 831 1.27 15.18 20.01
CA LEU A 831 1.44 13.73 20.06
C LEU A 831 0.68 13.01 18.93
N GLU A 832 -0.61 13.30 18.74
CA GLU A 832 -1.41 12.64 17.69
C GLU A 832 -0.96 13.02 16.27
N GLN A 833 -0.26 14.14 16.11
CA GLN A 833 0.33 14.58 14.84
C GLN A 833 1.76 14.06 14.61
N GLY A 834 2.35 13.31 15.55
CA GLY A 834 3.72 12.79 15.44
C GLY A 834 4.81 13.86 15.61
N LEU A 835 4.49 14.98 16.25
CA LEU A 835 5.34 16.17 16.40
C LEU A 835 5.80 16.36 17.86
N ASN A 836 6.19 15.27 18.54
CA ASN A 836 6.50 15.26 19.99
C ASN A 836 7.57 16.28 20.39
N ALA A 837 8.55 16.51 19.51
CA ALA A 837 9.63 17.48 19.73
C ALA A 837 9.14 18.94 19.77
N VAL A 838 7.98 19.25 19.18
CA VAL A 838 7.40 20.59 19.11
C VAL A 838 6.60 20.95 20.37
N PHE A 839 6.09 19.96 21.10
CA PHE A 839 5.25 20.17 22.28
C PHE A 839 5.94 21.04 23.34
N LEU A 840 7.14 20.68 23.76
CA LEU A 840 7.79 21.33 24.90
C LEU A 840 8.14 22.81 24.62
N PRO A 841 8.73 23.18 23.46
CA PRO A 841 8.93 24.59 23.10
C PRO A 841 7.62 25.39 23.02
N ARG A 842 6.58 24.84 22.37
CA ARG A 842 5.29 25.53 22.26
C ARG A 842 4.60 25.69 23.62
N TRP A 843 4.70 24.70 24.49
CA TRP A 843 4.13 24.78 25.84
C TRP A 843 4.79 25.88 26.67
N GLN A 844 6.11 26.08 26.56
CA GLN A 844 6.81 27.16 27.25
C GLN A 844 6.34 28.55 26.77
N GLU A 845 6.13 28.73 25.46
CA GLU A 845 5.58 29.96 24.89
C GLU A 845 4.17 30.24 25.42
N VAL A 846 3.28 29.24 25.34
CA VAL A 846 1.89 29.37 25.80
C VAL A 846 1.82 29.63 27.31
N LYS A 847 2.66 28.96 28.10
CA LYS A 847 2.76 29.20 29.54
C LYS A 847 3.20 30.64 29.85
N ALA A 848 4.18 31.18 29.13
CA ALA A 848 4.61 32.56 29.32
C ALA A 848 3.52 33.58 28.93
N ALA A 849 2.75 33.31 27.87
CA ALA A 849 1.60 34.13 27.48
C ALA A 849 0.50 34.11 28.56
N LEU A 850 0.21 32.92 29.12
CA LEU A 850 -0.76 32.75 30.20
C LEU A 850 -0.32 33.47 31.48
N ASP A 851 0.95 33.36 31.86
CA ASP A 851 1.50 34.03 33.05
C ASP A 851 1.47 35.57 32.93
N SER A 852 1.55 36.11 31.71
CA SER A 852 1.59 37.55 31.45
C SER A 852 0.22 38.19 31.15
N THR A 853 -0.66 37.50 30.43
CA THR A 853 -1.92 38.05 29.92
C THR A 853 -3.16 37.34 30.44
N GLY A 854 -3.01 36.18 31.08
CA GLY A 854 -4.13 35.32 31.50
C GLY A 854 -4.80 34.54 30.35
N THR A 855 -4.29 34.65 29.12
CA THR A 855 -4.81 33.96 27.94
C THR A 855 -3.67 33.59 26.97
N TYR A 856 -4.00 32.94 25.86
CA TYR A 856 -3.06 32.65 24.76
C TYR A 856 -3.79 32.54 23.43
N GLU A 857 -3.03 32.67 22.34
CA GLU A 857 -3.56 32.50 20.99
C GLU A 857 -3.17 31.15 20.40
N HIS A 858 -4.17 30.49 19.80
CA HIS A 858 -3.97 29.28 19.02
C HIS A 858 -3.33 29.61 17.67
N THR A 859 -2.37 28.80 17.23
CA THR A 859 -1.96 28.81 15.82
C THR A 859 -3.11 28.33 14.92
N TYR A 860 -3.03 28.60 13.62
CA TYR A 860 -4.00 28.07 12.66
C TYR A 860 -4.08 26.52 12.71
N ASP A 861 -2.95 25.84 12.84
CA ASP A 861 -2.87 24.38 12.87
C ASP A 861 -3.47 23.81 14.16
N GLU A 862 -3.22 24.45 15.31
CA GLU A 862 -3.88 24.11 16.59
C GLU A 862 -5.40 24.30 16.50
N LEU A 863 -5.85 25.41 15.89
CA LEU A 863 -7.26 25.70 15.71
C LEU A 863 -7.95 24.70 14.77
N ALA A 864 -7.28 24.32 13.68
CA ALA A 864 -7.78 23.33 12.72
C ALA A 864 -7.87 21.93 13.33
N TYR A 865 -6.83 21.52 14.06
CA TYR A 865 -6.82 20.25 14.79
C TYR A 865 -7.91 20.23 15.86
N GLY A 866 -8.01 21.28 16.67
CA GLY A 866 -8.99 21.35 17.75
C GLY A 866 -10.44 21.37 17.26
N ALA A 867 -10.76 22.07 16.17
CA ALA A 867 -12.11 22.08 15.60
C ALA A 867 -12.53 20.69 15.10
N ARG A 868 -11.58 19.96 14.50
CA ARG A 868 -11.78 18.56 14.08
C ARG A 868 -11.95 17.64 15.29
N LEU A 869 -11.08 17.79 16.29
CA LEU A 869 -11.14 17.01 17.53
C LEU A 869 -12.45 17.27 18.30
N ALA A 870 -12.96 18.50 18.32
CA ALA A 870 -14.27 18.82 18.90
C ALA A 870 -15.41 18.11 18.19
N TRP A 871 -15.38 18.00 16.86
CA TRP A 871 -16.37 17.20 16.13
C TRP A 871 -16.23 15.71 16.46
N ARG A 872 -15.01 15.17 16.50
CA ARG A 872 -14.74 13.79 16.93
C ARG A 872 -15.26 13.50 18.36
N ASN A 873 -15.14 14.46 19.26
CA ASN A 873 -15.61 14.38 20.65
C ASN A 873 -17.11 14.67 20.81
N SER A 874 -17.82 15.05 19.75
CA SER A 874 -19.24 15.40 19.83
C SER A 874 -20.11 14.16 20.04
N SER A 875 -20.45 13.85 21.30
CA SER A 875 -21.16 12.63 21.71
C SER A 875 -22.57 12.48 21.11
N ARG A 876 -23.15 13.57 20.61
CA ARG A 876 -24.46 13.62 19.95
C ARG A 876 -24.42 13.59 18.42
N CYS A 877 -23.24 13.44 17.82
CA CYS A 877 -23.08 13.44 16.37
C CYS A 877 -22.88 12.02 15.82
N VAL A 878 -23.82 11.55 14.99
CA VAL A 878 -23.69 10.27 14.26
C VAL A 878 -22.72 10.37 13.08
N GLY A 879 -22.56 11.55 12.48
CA GLY A 879 -21.68 11.81 11.33
C GLY A 879 -20.18 11.92 11.65
N ARG A 880 -19.73 11.42 12.81
CA ARG A 880 -18.35 11.59 13.29
C ARG A 880 -17.29 10.97 12.39
N TYR A 881 -17.63 10.00 11.56
CA TYR A 881 -16.70 9.43 10.56
C TYR A 881 -16.02 10.50 9.69
N PHE A 882 -16.71 11.61 9.41
CA PHE A 882 -16.23 12.66 8.51
C PHE A 882 -15.37 13.73 9.20
N TRP A 883 -15.06 13.59 10.50
CA TRP A 883 -14.47 14.64 11.33
C TRP A 883 -13.20 15.30 10.77
N GLN A 884 -12.33 14.53 10.12
CA GLN A 884 -11.08 15.03 9.54
C GLN A 884 -11.29 15.92 8.30
N ASN A 885 -12.47 15.86 7.68
CA ASN A 885 -12.80 16.62 6.48
C ASN A 885 -13.33 18.02 6.78
N LEU A 886 -13.37 18.45 8.04
CA LEU A 886 -13.80 19.79 8.38
C LEU A 886 -12.85 20.83 7.79
N GLN A 887 -13.42 21.78 7.05
CA GLN A 887 -12.72 22.96 6.54
C GLN A 887 -12.77 24.07 7.57
N LEU A 888 -11.60 24.56 7.99
CA LEU A 888 -11.51 25.71 8.88
C LEU A 888 -11.42 27.00 8.06
N ARG A 889 -12.23 27.99 8.44
CA ARG A 889 -12.12 29.40 8.05
C ARG A 889 -11.76 30.20 9.30
N ASP A 890 -10.52 30.67 9.38
CA ASP A 890 -10.05 31.50 10.50
C ASP A 890 -10.46 32.97 10.30
N MET A 891 -11.48 33.40 11.04
CA MET A 891 -12.11 34.72 10.95
C MET A 891 -11.85 35.55 12.22
N ARG A 892 -10.83 35.18 13.01
CA ARG A 892 -10.52 35.84 14.30
C ARG A 892 -10.06 37.30 14.16
N HIS A 893 -9.64 37.69 12.96
CA HIS A 893 -9.14 39.03 12.63
C HIS A 893 -10.24 40.03 12.27
N LEU A 894 -11.49 39.57 12.06
CA LEU A 894 -12.60 40.45 11.70
C LEU A 894 -13.11 41.19 12.93
N GLU A 895 -13.55 42.45 12.79
CA GLU A 895 -13.89 43.30 13.94
C GLU A 895 -15.31 43.90 13.87
N THR A 896 -15.93 43.93 12.68
CA THR A 896 -17.26 44.55 12.48
C THR A 896 -18.37 43.56 12.18
N GLU A 897 -19.62 43.95 12.46
CA GLU A 897 -20.80 43.16 12.13
C GLU A 897 -20.93 42.89 10.62
N GLU A 898 -20.57 43.87 9.78
CA GLU A 898 -20.55 43.75 8.31
C GLU A 898 -19.52 42.73 7.81
N GLU A 899 -18.28 42.83 8.29
CA GLU A 899 -17.23 41.85 7.93
C GLU A 899 -17.62 40.44 8.35
N MET A 900 -18.25 40.30 9.54
CA MET A 900 -18.76 39.02 9.99
C MET A 900 -19.88 38.51 9.08
N PHE A 901 -20.80 39.37 8.67
CA PHE A 901 -21.89 39.02 7.77
C PHE A 901 -21.36 38.56 6.40
N ASP A 902 -20.43 39.29 5.79
CA ASP A 902 -19.81 38.93 4.51
C ASP A 902 -19.09 37.57 4.62
N ALA A 903 -18.34 37.35 5.69
CA ALA A 903 -17.67 36.07 5.94
C ALA A 903 -18.67 34.90 6.12
N ILE A 904 -19.86 35.16 6.68
CA ILE A 904 -20.94 34.18 6.79
C ILE A 904 -21.58 33.90 5.43
N LEU A 905 -21.81 34.91 4.59
CA LEU A 905 -22.32 34.70 3.24
C LEU A 905 -21.36 33.84 2.41
N GLU A 906 -20.06 34.12 2.51
CA GLU A 906 -19.05 33.28 1.90
C GLU A 906 -19.01 31.87 2.50
N HIS A 907 -19.25 31.70 3.81
CA HIS A 907 -19.39 30.38 4.42
C HIS A 907 -20.55 29.62 3.78
N ILE A 908 -21.73 30.24 3.67
CA ILE A 908 -22.92 29.63 3.07
C ILE A 908 -22.63 29.24 1.63
N LYS A 909 -22.06 30.13 0.82
CA LYS A 909 -21.71 29.88 -0.59
C LYS A 909 -20.73 28.70 -0.72
N TYR A 910 -19.62 28.76 0.02
CA TYR A 910 -18.57 27.75 -0.01
C TYR A 910 -19.06 26.38 0.48
N ALA A 911 -19.84 26.36 1.55
CA ALA A 911 -20.35 25.13 2.14
C ALA A 911 -21.47 24.50 1.29
N THR A 912 -22.27 25.32 0.61
CA THR A 912 -23.38 24.86 -0.26
C THR A 912 -22.87 24.23 -1.55
N ASN A 913 -21.84 24.81 -2.20
CA ASN A 913 -21.12 24.21 -3.35
C ASN A 913 -22.05 23.57 -4.40
N ASN A 914 -23.07 24.31 -4.84
CA ASN A 914 -24.07 23.85 -5.82
C ASN A 914 -24.73 22.50 -5.48
N GLY A 915 -24.94 22.22 -4.19
CA GLY A 915 -25.57 21.00 -3.69
C GLY A 915 -24.59 19.94 -3.18
N ASP A 916 -23.31 20.01 -3.56
CA ASP A 916 -22.28 19.08 -3.09
C ASP A 916 -21.66 19.56 -1.77
N LEU A 917 -22.45 19.43 -0.69
CA LEU A 917 -22.17 20.06 0.59
C LEU A 917 -20.79 19.72 1.17
N ARG A 918 -20.12 20.76 1.69
CA ARG A 918 -18.79 20.68 2.32
C ARG A 918 -18.87 20.99 3.80
N ALA A 919 -18.36 20.10 4.64
CA ALA A 919 -18.26 20.35 6.07
C ALA A 919 -17.28 21.50 6.35
N THR A 920 -17.78 22.60 6.90
CA THR A 920 -17.04 23.85 7.09
C THR A 920 -17.32 24.42 8.48
N ILE A 921 -16.35 25.10 9.08
CA ILE A 921 -16.48 25.90 10.30
C ILE A 921 -15.83 27.26 10.08
N SER A 922 -16.48 28.33 10.53
CA SER A 922 -15.87 29.66 10.61
C SER A 922 -15.72 30.07 12.06
N ILE A 923 -14.49 30.38 12.48
CA ILE A 923 -14.19 30.71 13.88
C ILE A 923 -13.89 32.20 13.97
N PHE A 924 -14.73 32.93 14.68
CA PHE A 924 -14.55 34.35 14.92
C PHE A 924 -13.81 34.60 16.24
N LYS A 925 -13.46 35.86 16.52
CA LYS A 925 -12.68 36.24 17.71
C LYS A 925 -13.35 35.78 19.02
N PRO A 926 -12.60 35.27 20.00
CA PRO A 926 -13.14 34.81 21.29
C PRO A 926 -13.33 35.99 22.27
N ASP A 927 -14.13 36.99 21.89
CA ASP A 927 -14.36 38.21 22.68
C ASP A 927 -15.80 38.34 23.22
N GLY A 928 -16.62 37.31 23.03
CA GLY A 928 -18.03 37.30 23.43
C GLY A 928 -19.01 37.66 22.31
N ARG A 929 -18.53 37.93 21.09
CA ARG A 929 -19.39 38.06 19.91
C ARG A 929 -20.17 36.78 19.64
N ARG A 930 -21.35 36.90 19.01
CA ARG A 930 -22.29 35.79 18.87
C ARG A 930 -23.35 36.01 17.80
N LEU A 931 -23.84 34.90 17.26
CA LEU A 931 -25.02 34.84 16.40
C LEU A 931 -26.23 34.45 17.24
N TRP A 932 -27.33 35.19 17.09
CA TRP A 932 -28.59 34.87 17.76
C TRP A 932 -29.32 33.70 17.10
N ASN A 933 -29.10 33.51 15.80
CA ASN A 933 -29.73 32.45 15.05
C ASN A 933 -29.17 31.08 15.51
N PRO A 934 -30.03 30.07 15.73
CA PRO A 934 -29.59 28.72 16.07
C PRO A 934 -28.90 28.01 14.90
N GLN A 935 -29.29 28.34 13.68
CA GLN A 935 -28.64 27.94 12.43
C GLN A 935 -28.57 29.13 11.48
N LEU A 936 -27.60 29.12 10.56
CA LEU A 936 -27.44 30.19 9.57
C LEU A 936 -28.68 30.34 8.68
N ILE A 937 -29.33 29.23 8.31
CA ILE A 937 -30.52 29.20 7.48
C ILE A 937 -31.68 28.62 8.30
N ARG A 938 -32.75 29.40 8.48
CA ARG A 938 -33.98 29.00 9.18
C ARG A 938 -35.20 29.68 8.59
N TYR A 939 -36.31 28.96 8.57
CA TYR A 939 -37.60 29.53 8.21
C TYR A 939 -38.27 30.23 9.41
N ALA A 940 -38.96 31.33 9.15
CA ALA A 940 -39.72 32.07 10.14
C ALA A 940 -40.94 31.31 10.65
N GLY A 941 -41.42 31.70 11.83
CA GLY A 941 -42.66 31.20 12.42
C GLY A 941 -43.57 32.35 12.83
N TYR A 942 -44.79 32.39 12.32
CA TYR A 942 -45.74 33.47 12.54
C TYR A 942 -46.96 32.99 13.31
N ARG A 943 -47.13 33.50 14.53
CA ARG A 943 -48.37 33.30 15.30
C ARG A 943 -49.52 34.04 14.63
N GLN A 944 -50.58 33.30 14.29
CA GLN A 944 -51.80 33.83 13.69
C GLN A 944 -52.79 34.26 14.79
N ALA A 945 -53.79 35.06 14.40
CA ALA A 945 -54.81 35.56 15.31
C ALA A 945 -55.70 34.44 15.90
N ASP A 946 -55.87 33.33 15.19
CA ASP A 946 -56.63 32.15 15.62
C ASP A 946 -55.81 31.18 16.50
N GLY A 947 -54.57 31.54 16.83
CA GLY A 947 -53.66 30.73 17.63
C GLY A 947 -52.87 29.69 16.83
N THR A 948 -53.15 29.52 15.53
CA THR A 948 -52.34 28.66 14.64
C THR A 948 -50.99 29.31 14.35
N ILE A 949 -50.06 28.51 13.81
CA ILE A 949 -48.72 28.99 13.42
C ILE A 949 -48.52 28.75 11.94
N LEU A 950 -48.16 29.79 11.20
CA LEU A 950 -47.72 29.72 9.82
C LEU A 950 -46.18 29.66 9.80
N GLY A 951 -45.61 28.69 9.08
CA GLY A 951 -44.17 28.48 9.01
C GLY A 951 -43.67 27.50 10.06
N ASP A 952 -42.48 27.73 10.62
CA ASP A 952 -41.83 26.84 11.58
C ASP A 952 -42.10 27.26 13.04
N PRO A 953 -42.89 26.49 13.83
CA PRO A 953 -43.18 26.81 15.22
C PRO A 953 -41.95 26.95 16.13
N ALA A 954 -40.84 26.27 15.81
CA ALA A 954 -39.63 26.35 16.61
C ALA A 954 -38.99 27.76 16.59
N ASN A 955 -39.28 28.56 15.57
CA ASN A 955 -38.61 29.85 15.35
C ASN A 955 -39.51 31.06 15.64
N VAL A 956 -40.71 30.87 16.21
CA VAL A 956 -41.64 31.97 16.52
C VAL A 956 -40.99 33.04 17.40
N GLU A 957 -40.32 32.62 18.47
CA GLU A 957 -39.69 33.55 19.40
C GLU A 957 -38.59 34.39 18.72
N LEU A 958 -37.72 33.75 17.93
CA LEU A 958 -36.67 34.45 17.17
C LEU A 958 -37.26 35.38 16.10
N THR A 959 -38.34 34.97 15.44
CA THR A 959 -39.07 35.78 14.45
C THR A 959 -39.63 37.05 15.10
N GLU A 960 -40.20 36.93 16.30
CA GLU A 960 -40.69 38.07 17.08
C GLU A 960 -39.54 39.02 17.48
N GLN A 961 -38.37 38.48 17.85
CA GLN A 961 -37.19 39.31 18.13
C GLN A 961 -36.69 40.04 16.88
N ALA A 962 -36.63 39.38 15.72
CA ALA A 962 -36.26 40.04 14.47
C ALA A 962 -37.18 41.24 14.16
N PHE A 963 -38.49 41.08 14.37
CA PHE A 963 -39.44 42.19 14.22
C PHE A 963 -39.20 43.33 15.23
N ARG A 964 -38.85 43.02 16.48
CA ARG A 964 -38.50 44.04 17.49
C ARG A 964 -37.24 44.81 17.11
N LEU A 965 -36.30 44.17 16.43
CA LEU A 965 -35.09 44.80 15.86
C LEU A 965 -35.35 45.57 14.56
N GLY A 966 -36.61 45.61 14.10
CA GLY A 966 -37.02 46.39 12.93
C GLY A 966 -36.87 45.67 11.59
N TRP A 967 -36.72 44.34 11.56
CA TRP A 967 -36.79 43.58 10.31
C TRP A 967 -38.21 43.72 9.70
N PRO A 968 -38.36 44.21 8.46
CA PRO A 968 -39.68 44.43 7.87
C PRO A 968 -40.43 43.14 7.56
N GLY A 969 -39.70 42.02 7.39
CA GLY A 969 -40.25 40.76 6.91
C GLY A 969 -40.70 40.81 5.44
N PRO A 970 -41.13 39.66 4.89
CA PRO A 970 -41.66 39.60 3.53
C PRO A 970 -43.02 40.29 3.42
N SER A 971 -43.29 40.89 2.25
CA SER A 971 -44.56 41.56 1.95
C SER A 971 -45.77 40.61 1.98
N GLN A 972 -45.56 39.35 1.61
CA GLN A 972 -46.52 38.26 1.74
C GLN A 972 -45.87 37.11 2.52
N ARG A 973 -46.48 36.74 3.65
CA ARG A 973 -45.97 35.67 4.51
C ARG A 973 -46.30 34.30 3.94
N THR A 974 -45.32 33.40 3.94
CA THR A 974 -45.43 32.01 3.49
C THR A 974 -44.98 31.04 4.57
N ARG A 975 -45.04 29.74 4.28
CA ARG A 975 -44.57 28.67 5.19
C ARG A 975 -43.04 28.57 5.25
N PHE A 976 -42.31 29.19 4.32
CA PHE A 976 -40.88 28.97 4.13
C PHE A 976 -40.14 30.29 3.92
N ASP A 977 -40.53 31.33 4.66
CA ASP A 977 -39.87 32.63 4.62
C ASP A 977 -38.55 32.57 5.38
N LEU A 978 -37.46 33.04 4.77
CA LEU A 978 -36.12 33.01 5.38
C LEU A 978 -35.98 34.08 6.48
N LEU A 979 -35.42 33.71 7.63
CA LEU A 979 -35.07 34.66 8.70
C LEU A 979 -33.77 35.41 8.38
N PRO A 980 -33.63 36.68 8.83
CA PRO A 980 -32.38 37.41 8.74
C PRO A 980 -31.36 36.85 9.74
N LEU A 981 -30.07 37.05 9.49
CA LEU A 981 -29.02 36.82 10.46
C LEU A 981 -28.96 37.97 11.46
N ILE A 982 -28.90 37.67 12.74
CA ILE A 982 -28.78 38.65 13.82
C ILE A 982 -27.42 38.48 14.49
N ILE A 983 -26.55 39.46 14.29
CA ILE A 983 -25.16 39.50 14.77
C ILE A 983 -25.06 40.44 15.96
N GLN A 984 -24.35 40.01 17.01
CA GLN A 984 -24.09 40.84 18.18
C GLN A 984 -22.59 40.84 18.51
N LEU A 985 -21.99 42.04 18.53
CA LEU A 985 -20.65 42.26 19.05
C LEU A 985 -20.65 42.52 20.57
N PRO A 986 -19.50 42.35 21.25
CA PRO A 986 -19.41 42.54 22.69
C PRO A 986 -19.82 43.96 23.10
N GLY A 987 -20.76 44.07 24.04
CA GLY A 987 -21.23 45.36 24.57
C GLY A 987 -22.06 46.21 23.60
N LYS A 988 -22.45 45.69 22.43
CA LYS A 988 -23.31 46.38 21.46
C LYS A 988 -24.72 45.77 21.37
N GLU A 989 -25.67 46.57 20.92
CA GLU A 989 -27.00 46.10 20.51
C GLU A 989 -26.90 45.21 19.26
N PRO A 990 -27.72 44.16 19.13
CA PRO A 990 -27.70 43.25 17.98
C PRO A 990 -28.22 43.94 16.71
N ARG A 991 -27.69 43.52 15.55
CA ARG A 991 -28.12 44.01 14.23
C ARG A 991 -28.50 42.87 13.30
N TRP A 992 -29.58 43.06 12.54
CA TRP A 992 -30.05 42.10 11.56
C TRP A 992 -29.48 42.36 10.15
N PHE A 993 -29.30 41.29 9.38
CA PHE A 993 -28.82 41.29 8.00
C PHE A 993 -29.60 40.25 7.19
N GLU A 994 -30.09 40.62 6.01
CA GLU A 994 -30.83 39.71 5.12
C GLU A 994 -29.88 38.86 4.28
N ILE A 995 -30.07 37.55 4.31
CA ILE A 995 -29.32 36.63 3.43
C ILE A 995 -29.87 36.79 2.01
N PRO A 996 -29.01 37.04 1.00
CA PRO A 996 -29.42 37.06 -0.39
C PRO A 996 -30.11 35.74 -0.80
N PRO A 997 -31.33 35.77 -1.38
CA PRO A 997 -32.09 34.56 -1.70
C PRO A 997 -31.33 33.55 -2.58
N GLU A 998 -30.45 34.03 -3.45
CA GLU A 998 -29.61 33.22 -4.34
C GLU A 998 -28.60 32.33 -3.60
N LEU A 999 -28.26 32.66 -2.35
CA LEU A 999 -27.38 31.83 -1.51
C LEU A 999 -28.14 30.75 -0.75
N ASN A 1000 -29.48 30.81 -0.72
CA ASN A 1000 -30.32 29.81 -0.09
C ASN A 1000 -30.74 28.73 -1.09
N LEU A 1001 -29.93 27.68 -1.23
CA LEU A 1001 -30.31 26.51 -2.03
C LEU A 1001 -31.42 25.71 -1.31
N GLU A 1002 -32.62 25.69 -1.88
CA GLU A 1002 -33.77 24.92 -1.39
C GLU A 1002 -34.09 23.73 -2.28
N VAL A 1003 -34.54 22.63 -1.68
CA VAL A 1003 -34.96 21.41 -2.37
C VAL A 1003 -36.48 21.29 -2.27
N PRO A 1004 -37.23 21.44 -3.38
CA PRO A 1004 -38.65 21.13 -3.40
C PRO A 1004 -38.87 19.62 -3.28
N LEU A 1005 -39.84 19.22 -2.46
CA LEU A 1005 -40.11 17.81 -2.19
C LEU A 1005 -41.12 17.21 -3.16
N SER A 1006 -40.76 16.03 -3.67
CA SER A 1006 -41.51 15.17 -4.58
C SER A 1006 -41.40 13.72 -4.12
N HIS A 1007 -42.35 12.88 -4.51
CA HIS A 1007 -42.34 11.47 -4.12
C HIS A 1007 -42.28 10.56 -5.36
N PRO A 1008 -41.46 9.49 -5.38
CA PRO A 1008 -41.29 8.64 -6.56
C PRO A 1008 -42.55 7.85 -6.97
N ARG A 1009 -43.53 7.73 -6.08
CA ARG A 1009 -44.78 6.96 -6.31
C ARG A 1009 -46.06 7.77 -6.19
N TYR A 1010 -46.00 8.95 -5.57
CA TYR A 1010 -47.19 9.73 -5.22
C TYR A 1010 -47.08 11.11 -5.84
N GLU A 1011 -47.65 11.29 -7.04
CA GLU A 1011 -47.57 12.55 -7.78
C GLU A 1011 -48.16 13.73 -6.99
N TRP A 1012 -49.23 13.49 -6.21
CA TRP A 1012 -49.86 14.49 -5.35
C TRP A 1012 -48.94 15.08 -4.28
N PHE A 1013 -47.77 14.49 -4.04
CA PHE A 1013 -46.84 14.98 -3.01
C PHE A 1013 -46.26 16.35 -3.40
N GLU A 1014 -46.00 16.59 -4.69
CA GLU A 1014 -45.50 17.90 -5.18
C GLU A 1014 -46.53 19.03 -4.93
N GLU A 1015 -47.83 18.71 -4.96
CA GLU A 1015 -48.92 19.66 -4.69
C GLU A 1015 -48.92 20.18 -3.24
N LEU A 1016 -48.24 19.48 -2.31
CA LEU A 1016 -48.12 19.94 -0.92
C LEU A 1016 -47.21 21.18 -0.80
N GLY A 1017 -46.41 21.49 -1.83
CA GLY A 1017 -45.52 22.64 -1.87
C GLY A 1017 -44.45 22.63 -0.78
N LEU A 1018 -44.08 21.45 -0.28
CA LEU A 1018 -43.04 21.33 0.75
C LEU A 1018 -41.65 21.55 0.14
N LYS A 1019 -40.80 22.27 0.86
CA LYS A 1019 -39.38 22.44 0.51
C LYS A 1019 -38.52 22.56 1.75
N TRP A 1020 -37.25 22.24 1.65
CA TRP A 1020 -36.29 22.40 2.74
C TRP A 1020 -34.94 22.91 2.23
N TYR A 1021 -34.25 23.73 3.02
CA TYR A 1021 -32.95 24.26 2.64
C TYR A 1021 -31.88 23.16 2.66
N ALA A 1022 -30.86 23.28 1.82
CA ALA A 1022 -29.84 22.27 1.63
C ALA A 1022 -28.84 22.21 2.80
N LEU A 1023 -28.47 23.35 3.39
CA LEU A 1023 -27.31 23.48 4.27
C LEU A 1023 -27.69 23.46 5.77
N PRO A 1024 -27.40 22.39 6.53
CA PRO A 1024 -27.55 22.37 7.99
C PRO A 1024 -26.34 23.01 8.67
N ALA A 1025 -26.36 24.33 8.86
CA ALA A 1025 -25.28 25.08 9.50
C ALA A 1025 -25.69 25.57 10.89
N VAL A 1026 -25.17 24.94 11.96
CA VAL A 1026 -25.38 25.33 13.36
C VAL A 1026 -24.57 26.58 13.66
N SER A 1027 -25.15 27.55 14.36
CA SER A 1027 -24.51 28.84 14.65
C SER A 1027 -24.61 29.32 16.10
N SER A 1028 -25.41 28.66 16.95
CA SER A 1028 -25.58 29.04 18.35
C SER A 1028 -24.65 28.33 19.35
N MET A 1029 -23.78 27.44 18.90
CA MET A 1029 -22.86 26.71 19.80
C MET A 1029 -21.52 27.44 19.94
N ALA A 1030 -20.94 27.38 21.14
CA ALA A 1030 -19.58 27.82 21.41
C ALA A 1030 -18.60 26.68 21.12
N PHE A 1031 -17.42 27.02 20.59
CA PHE A 1031 -16.31 26.08 20.41
C PHE A 1031 -15.28 26.31 21.52
N ASP A 1032 -15.04 25.31 22.37
CA ASP A 1032 -14.08 25.38 23.49
C ASP A 1032 -12.88 24.48 23.18
N ILE A 1033 -11.68 25.06 23.22
CA ILE A 1033 -10.40 24.42 22.89
C ILE A 1033 -9.32 24.97 23.82
N GLY A 1034 -8.67 24.07 24.57
CA GLY A 1034 -7.54 24.41 25.45
C GLY A 1034 -7.84 25.51 26.47
N GLY A 1035 -9.09 25.62 26.92
CA GLY A 1035 -9.52 26.67 27.87
C GLY A 1035 -9.84 28.03 27.22
N ILE A 1036 -9.89 28.14 25.89
CA ILE A 1036 -10.37 29.32 25.17
C ILE A 1036 -11.74 29.02 24.56
N GLN A 1037 -12.70 29.94 24.80
CA GLN A 1037 -14.08 29.79 24.35
C GLN A 1037 -14.40 30.74 23.18
N TYR A 1038 -14.66 30.17 22.02
CA TYR A 1038 -15.10 30.87 20.83
C TYR A 1038 -16.64 30.84 20.76
N THR A 1039 -17.30 31.90 21.24
CA THR A 1039 -18.77 32.02 21.34
C THR A 1039 -19.47 32.19 19.99
N CYS A 1040 -18.73 32.42 18.92
CA CYS A 1040 -19.23 32.49 17.55
C CYS A 1040 -18.38 31.62 16.63
N ALA A 1041 -18.84 30.39 16.41
CA ALA A 1041 -18.14 29.42 15.59
C ALA A 1041 -19.12 28.63 14.70
N PRO A 1042 -19.85 29.27 13.75
CA PRO A 1042 -20.82 28.55 12.93
C PRO A 1042 -20.16 27.44 12.11
N PHE A 1043 -20.78 26.25 12.11
CA PHE A 1043 -20.30 25.08 11.39
C PHE A 1043 -21.43 24.29 10.73
N ASN A 1044 -21.11 23.58 9.66
CA ASN A 1044 -22.05 22.73 8.94
C ASN A 1044 -21.48 21.35 8.64
N GLY A 1045 -22.40 20.40 8.47
CA GLY A 1045 -22.16 19.13 7.79
C GLY A 1045 -23.10 19.00 6.59
N PHE A 1046 -23.74 17.85 6.48
CA PHE A 1046 -24.82 17.58 5.53
C PHE A 1046 -25.94 16.84 6.26
N TYR A 1047 -27.15 16.91 5.72
CA TYR A 1047 -28.33 16.32 6.36
C TYR A 1047 -28.29 14.79 6.37
N MET A 1048 -28.80 14.23 7.46
CA MET A 1048 -29.40 12.90 7.49
C MET A 1048 -30.90 13.02 7.19
N GLY A 1049 -31.44 12.19 6.30
CA GLY A 1049 -32.83 12.31 5.82
C GLY A 1049 -33.89 12.42 6.93
N THR A 1050 -33.69 11.71 8.02
CA THR A 1050 -34.61 11.70 9.18
C THR A 1050 -34.59 13.00 10.00
N GLU A 1051 -33.61 13.88 9.84
CA GLU A 1051 -33.68 15.22 10.43
C GLU A 1051 -34.81 16.03 9.79
N ILE A 1052 -35.02 15.87 8.47
CA ILE A 1052 -36.05 16.59 7.73
C ILE A 1052 -37.37 15.83 7.79
N GLY A 1053 -37.40 14.58 7.31
CA GLY A 1053 -38.63 13.80 7.23
C GLY A 1053 -39.08 13.24 8.57
N GLY A 1054 -38.11 12.82 9.39
CA GLY A 1054 -38.34 12.19 10.69
C GLY A 1054 -38.52 13.15 11.87
N ARG A 1055 -38.16 14.44 11.72
CA ARG A 1055 -38.32 15.48 12.76
C ARG A 1055 -38.98 16.75 12.22
N ASN A 1056 -38.36 17.47 11.29
CA ASN A 1056 -38.84 18.79 10.86
C ASN A 1056 -40.26 18.77 10.29
N PHE A 1057 -40.58 17.77 9.46
CA PHE A 1057 -41.91 17.64 8.87
C PHE A 1057 -42.89 16.78 9.68
N SER A 1058 -42.42 15.87 10.52
CA SER A 1058 -43.27 14.92 11.24
C SER A 1058 -43.65 15.37 12.66
N ASP A 1059 -42.76 16.07 13.38
CA ASP A 1059 -42.98 16.42 14.78
C ASP A 1059 -44.25 17.29 14.93
N THR A 1060 -45.08 16.98 15.92
CA THR A 1060 -46.35 17.67 16.18
C THR A 1060 -46.17 19.14 16.58
N TYR A 1061 -45.00 19.48 17.11
CA TYR A 1061 -44.58 20.83 17.46
C TYR A 1061 -43.73 21.51 16.38
N ARG A 1062 -43.66 20.93 15.17
CA ARG A 1062 -43.01 21.49 13.98
C ARG A 1062 -44.03 21.64 12.85
N TYR A 1063 -43.75 21.14 11.65
CA TYR A 1063 -44.68 21.28 10.51
C TYR A 1063 -45.84 20.26 10.54
N ASN A 1064 -45.77 19.21 11.37
CA ASN A 1064 -46.85 18.26 11.64
C ASN A 1064 -47.59 17.72 10.38
N MET A 1065 -46.84 17.19 9.42
CA MET A 1065 -47.35 16.79 8.10
C MET A 1065 -47.96 15.37 8.06
N LEU A 1066 -47.73 14.53 9.08
CA LEU A 1066 -48.18 13.14 9.07
C LEU A 1066 -49.70 12.96 8.86
N PRO A 1067 -50.59 13.73 9.52
CA PRO A 1067 -52.03 13.58 9.31
C PRO A 1067 -52.46 13.84 7.87
N LEU A 1068 -51.90 14.87 7.23
CA LEU A 1068 -52.23 15.22 5.84
C LEU A 1068 -51.72 14.16 4.86
N ILE A 1069 -50.51 13.64 5.09
CA ILE A 1069 -49.92 12.57 4.27
C ILE A 1069 -50.73 11.28 4.40
N GLY A 1070 -51.10 10.88 5.62
CA GLY A 1070 -51.95 9.71 5.86
C GLY A 1070 -53.31 9.80 5.15
N GLN A 1071 -53.92 11.00 5.16
CA GLN A 1071 -55.18 11.25 4.45
C GLN A 1071 -55.01 11.13 2.94
N LYS A 1072 -53.98 11.74 2.35
CA LYS A 1072 -53.70 11.69 0.91
C LYS A 1072 -53.30 10.28 0.42
N MET A 1073 -52.71 9.47 1.30
CA MET A 1073 -52.43 8.06 1.04
C MET A 1073 -53.67 7.15 1.16
N GLY A 1074 -54.78 7.65 1.72
CA GLY A 1074 -55.98 6.84 1.95
C GLY A 1074 -55.82 5.79 3.05
N LEU A 1075 -54.97 6.06 4.06
CA LEU A 1075 -54.77 5.16 5.20
C LEU A 1075 -55.97 5.19 6.15
N ASP A 1076 -56.22 4.09 6.85
CA ASP A 1076 -57.18 4.06 7.96
C ASP A 1076 -56.59 4.78 9.17
N MET A 1077 -57.01 6.03 9.39
CA MET A 1077 -56.52 6.89 10.47
C MET A 1077 -57.44 6.87 11.70
N SER A 1078 -58.34 5.88 11.81
CA SER A 1078 -59.32 5.81 12.89
C SER A 1078 -58.71 5.48 14.26
N ASP A 1079 -57.61 4.72 14.28
CA ASP A 1079 -56.92 4.26 15.49
C ASP A 1079 -55.41 4.09 15.25
N ASP A 1080 -54.59 4.28 16.30
CA ASP A 1080 -53.13 4.17 16.21
C ASP A 1080 -52.65 2.73 15.94
N SER A 1081 -53.44 1.70 16.28
CA SER A 1081 -53.10 0.29 16.03
C SER A 1081 -53.04 -0.10 14.54
N THR A 1082 -53.57 0.75 13.66
CA THR A 1082 -53.46 0.61 12.20
C THR A 1082 -52.06 0.93 11.65
N LEU A 1083 -51.19 1.52 12.49
CA LEU A 1083 -49.83 1.95 12.13
C LEU A 1083 -49.80 2.97 10.97
N TRP A 1084 -50.85 3.79 10.86
CA TRP A 1084 -50.94 4.80 9.82
C TRP A 1084 -49.85 5.87 9.93
N LYS A 1085 -49.43 6.22 11.16
CA LYS A 1085 -48.35 7.19 11.43
C LYS A 1085 -47.02 6.67 10.92
N ASP A 1086 -46.68 5.42 11.22
CA ASP A 1086 -45.46 4.75 10.75
C ASP A 1086 -45.40 4.69 9.23
N SER A 1087 -46.53 4.31 8.60
CA SER A 1087 -46.64 4.25 7.13
C SER A 1087 -46.43 5.63 6.50
N ALA A 1088 -47.12 6.67 6.98
CA ALA A 1088 -46.96 8.03 6.49
C ALA A 1088 -45.54 8.58 6.72
N LEU A 1089 -44.92 8.26 7.86
CA LEU A 1089 -43.58 8.69 8.23
C LEU A 1089 -42.50 8.09 7.32
N VAL A 1090 -42.63 6.81 6.96
CA VAL A 1090 -41.71 6.15 6.02
C VAL A 1090 -41.81 6.80 4.64
N GLU A 1091 -43.01 7.02 4.11
CA GLU A 1091 -43.19 7.66 2.80
C GLU A 1091 -42.69 9.11 2.78
N LEU A 1092 -42.87 9.85 3.86
CA LEU A 1092 -42.31 11.20 4.02
C LEU A 1092 -40.77 11.18 3.95
N ASN A 1093 -40.11 10.22 4.61
CA ASN A 1093 -38.66 10.07 4.52
C ASN A 1093 -38.20 9.66 3.11
N ILE A 1094 -38.95 8.80 2.42
CA ILE A 1094 -38.69 8.45 1.02
C ILE A 1094 -38.77 9.69 0.13
N ALA A 1095 -39.77 10.56 0.33
CA ALA A 1095 -39.90 11.81 -0.41
C ALA A 1095 -38.67 12.72 -0.24
N VAL A 1096 -38.19 12.86 0.99
CA VAL A 1096 -36.99 13.68 1.29
C VAL A 1096 -35.76 13.12 0.58
N VAL A 1097 -35.44 11.83 0.78
CA VAL A 1097 -34.24 11.21 0.19
C VAL A 1097 -34.32 11.25 -1.35
N HIS A 1098 -35.47 10.94 -1.92
CA HIS A 1098 -35.70 11.01 -3.36
C HIS A 1098 -35.47 12.42 -3.91
N SER A 1099 -36.01 13.44 -3.25
CA SER A 1099 -35.96 14.82 -3.73
C SER A 1099 -34.55 15.40 -3.69
N TYR A 1100 -33.80 15.15 -2.61
CA TYR A 1100 -32.41 15.59 -2.51
C TYR A 1100 -31.55 14.92 -3.58
N LYS A 1101 -31.76 13.62 -3.83
CA LYS A 1101 -31.09 12.89 -4.92
C LYS A 1101 -31.47 13.46 -6.30
N LYS A 1102 -32.76 13.73 -6.56
CA LYS A 1102 -33.28 14.29 -7.81
C LYS A 1102 -32.66 15.65 -8.14
N HIS A 1103 -32.37 16.47 -7.14
CA HIS A 1103 -31.79 17.81 -7.29
C HIS A 1103 -30.27 17.85 -7.07
N SER A 1104 -29.60 16.69 -7.04
CA SER A 1104 -28.14 16.59 -6.86
C SER A 1104 -27.62 17.28 -5.60
N VAL A 1105 -28.42 17.30 -4.53
CA VAL A 1105 -28.02 17.83 -3.22
C VAL A 1105 -27.61 16.69 -2.30
N ARG A 1106 -26.44 16.80 -1.68
CA ARG A 1106 -25.86 15.80 -0.80
C ARG A 1106 -26.71 15.60 0.46
N LEU A 1107 -27.19 14.38 0.65
CA LEU A 1107 -27.92 13.92 1.83
C LEU A 1107 -27.65 12.42 2.03
N LEU A 1108 -27.52 11.97 3.27
CA LEU A 1108 -27.39 10.55 3.59
C LEU A 1108 -28.65 10.02 4.28
N ASP A 1109 -29.02 8.78 4.01
CA ASP A 1109 -30.05 8.10 4.79
C ASP A 1109 -29.49 7.61 6.14
N HIS A 1110 -30.40 7.27 7.05
CA HIS A 1110 -30.05 6.93 8.43
C HIS A 1110 -29.38 5.55 8.58
N HIS A 1111 -29.58 4.61 7.65
CA HIS A 1111 -28.89 3.33 7.67
C HIS A 1111 -27.44 3.50 7.23
N SER A 1112 -27.22 4.17 6.08
CA SER A 1112 -25.87 4.51 5.60
C SER A 1112 -25.08 5.31 6.63
N MET A 1113 -25.72 6.27 7.30
CA MET A 1113 -25.09 7.04 8.36
C MET A 1113 -24.72 6.16 9.57
N GLY A 1114 -25.59 5.22 9.95
CA GLY A 1114 -25.33 4.21 10.98
C GLY A 1114 -24.11 3.34 10.64
N ASP A 1115 -23.96 2.91 9.39
CA ASP A 1115 -22.80 2.13 8.94
C ASP A 1115 -21.50 2.93 9.03
N TYR A 1116 -21.53 4.22 8.65
CA TYR A 1116 -20.36 5.10 8.83
C TYR A 1116 -20.03 5.32 10.31
N PHE A 1117 -21.02 5.40 11.19
CA PHE A 1117 -20.80 5.49 12.62
C PHE A 1117 -20.11 4.23 13.17
N MET A 1118 -20.51 3.03 12.73
CA MET A 1118 -19.81 1.79 13.09
C MET A 1118 -18.36 1.77 12.60
N LYS A 1119 -18.09 2.23 11.37
CA LYS A 1119 -16.72 2.38 10.87
C LYS A 1119 -15.88 3.34 11.70
N PHE A 1120 -16.49 4.44 12.17
CA PHE A 1120 -15.83 5.37 13.08
C PHE A 1120 -15.48 4.67 14.42
N MET A 1121 -16.39 3.88 14.98
CA MET A 1121 -16.12 3.10 16.20
C MET A 1121 -14.95 2.13 16.00
N ASP A 1122 -14.91 1.42 14.87
CA ASP A 1122 -13.81 0.51 14.53
C ASP A 1122 -12.46 1.25 14.41
N GLU A 1123 -12.45 2.44 13.81
CA GLU A 1123 -11.24 3.28 13.67
C GLU A 1123 -10.73 3.77 15.02
N GLU A 1124 -11.63 4.20 15.90
CA GLU A 1124 -11.28 4.64 17.25
C GLU A 1124 -10.77 3.48 18.11
N GLN A 1125 -11.40 2.29 18.00
CA GLN A 1125 -10.96 1.08 18.69
C GLN A 1125 -9.59 0.62 18.21
N LYS A 1126 -9.28 0.69 16.91
CA LYS A 1126 -7.94 0.40 16.37
C LYS A 1126 -6.86 1.32 16.96
N CYS A 1127 -7.24 2.55 17.31
CA CYS A 1127 -6.38 3.50 17.99
C CYS A 1127 -6.37 3.32 19.53
N GLN A 1128 -7.06 2.31 20.06
CA GLN A 1128 -7.24 2.05 21.50
C GLN A 1128 -7.91 3.21 22.25
N ARG A 1129 -8.87 3.87 21.61
CA ARG A 1129 -9.61 5.00 22.20
C ARG A 1129 -11.06 4.63 22.43
N ASN A 1130 -11.58 5.05 23.58
CA ASN A 1130 -12.98 4.87 23.91
C ASN A 1130 -13.84 5.85 23.12
N VAL A 1131 -14.99 5.37 22.64
CA VAL A 1131 -15.98 6.20 21.95
C VAL A 1131 -17.10 6.54 22.91
N TYR A 1132 -17.13 7.79 23.36
CA TYR A 1132 -18.21 8.29 24.22
C TYR A 1132 -19.35 8.87 23.38
N THR A 1133 -20.57 8.53 23.76
CA THR A 1133 -21.75 8.71 22.92
C THR A 1133 -23.03 8.81 23.73
N ASP A 1134 -23.92 9.72 23.34
CA ASP A 1134 -25.29 9.80 23.82
C ASP A 1134 -26.18 8.92 22.94
N TRP A 1135 -26.52 7.72 23.41
CA TRP A 1135 -27.22 6.70 22.62
C TRP A 1135 -28.53 7.23 22.01
N GLY A 1136 -29.30 8.02 22.77
CA GLY A 1136 -30.58 8.57 22.31
C GLY A 1136 -30.46 9.56 21.14
N TRP A 1137 -29.26 10.10 20.90
CA TRP A 1137 -28.98 10.99 19.77
C TRP A 1137 -28.41 10.27 18.54
N ILE A 1138 -27.79 9.12 18.74
CA ILE A 1138 -27.21 8.34 17.63
C ILE A 1138 -28.24 7.46 16.97
N ILE A 1139 -29.18 6.93 17.74
CA ILE A 1139 -30.25 6.11 17.19
C ILE A 1139 -31.22 6.99 16.40
N PRO A 1140 -31.51 6.64 15.13
CA PRO A 1140 -32.42 7.45 14.32
C PRO A 1140 -33.84 7.44 14.88
N PRO A 1141 -34.60 8.54 14.71
CA PRO A 1141 -35.97 8.66 15.23
C PRO A 1141 -36.98 7.78 14.49
N VAL A 1142 -36.55 7.08 13.44
CA VAL A 1142 -37.34 6.13 12.64
C VAL A 1142 -36.52 4.85 12.49
N SER A 1143 -37.16 3.69 12.60
CA SER A 1143 -36.52 2.38 12.42
C SER A 1143 -35.36 2.09 13.38
N GLY A 1144 -35.40 2.60 14.62
CA GLY A 1144 -34.27 2.56 15.56
C GLY A 1144 -33.62 1.17 15.74
N SER A 1145 -34.41 0.11 15.93
CA SER A 1145 -33.92 -1.26 16.14
C SER A 1145 -33.22 -1.89 14.93
N THR A 1146 -33.34 -1.26 13.76
CA THR A 1146 -32.64 -1.69 12.54
C THR A 1146 -31.28 -1.02 12.37
N ALA A 1147 -30.97 -0.01 13.19
CA ALA A 1147 -29.66 0.64 13.17
C ALA A 1147 -28.61 -0.28 13.82
N PRO A 1148 -27.41 -0.41 13.24
CA PRO A 1148 -26.37 -1.32 13.76
C PRO A 1148 -25.87 -0.92 15.16
N ALA A 1149 -26.03 0.35 15.54
CA ALA A 1149 -25.68 0.88 16.85
C ALA A 1149 -26.72 0.57 17.95
N TRP A 1150 -27.94 0.12 17.60
CA TRP A 1150 -29.02 -0.14 18.56
C TRP A 1150 -28.65 -1.07 19.72
N PRO A 1151 -28.03 -2.26 19.50
CA PRO A 1151 -27.75 -3.20 20.59
C PRO A 1151 -26.54 -2.79 21.46
N LEU A 1152 -25.85 -1.70 21.14
CA LEU A 1152 -24.61 -1.33 21.83
C LEU A 1152 -24.91 -0.55 23.12
N GLU A 1153 -24.27 -0.96 24.21
CA GLU A 1153 -24.18 -0.15 25.42
C GLU A 1153 -23.15 0.97 25.21
N MET A 1154 -23.59 2.22 25.34
CA MET A 1154 -22.75 3.40 25.08
C MET A 1154 -22.65 4.26 26.33
N GLU A 1155 -21.43 4.66 26.67
CA GLU A 1155 -21.18 5.57 27.77
C GLU A 1155 -21.21 7.02 27.28
N ASN A 1156 -22.03 7.87 27.90
CA ASN A 1156 -22.11 9.29 27.58
C ASN A 1156 -21.15 10.11 28.46
N ARG A 1157 -19.95 10.40 27.95
CA ARG A 1157 -19.01 11.36 28.53
C ARG A 1157 -18.72 12.50 27.56
N ILE A 1158 -18.50 13.69 28.10
CA ILE A 1158 -18.19 14.90 27.34
C ILE A 1158 -16.70 15.18 27.52
N LEU A 1159 -15.95 15.18 26.42
CA LEU A 1159 -14.53 15.50 26.39
C LEU A 1159 -14.31 16.88 25.79
N LYS A 1160 -13.25 17.59 26.21
CA LYS A 1160 -12.75 18.80 25.55
C LYS A 1160 -11.52 18.50 24.67
N PRO A 1161 -11.32 19.19 23.53
CA PRO A 1161 -12.17 20.22 22.92
C PRO A 1161 -13.57 19.73 22.53
N ASN A 1162 -14.59 20.59 22.54
CA ASN A 1162 -15.96 20.27 22.11
C ASN A 1162 -16.77 21.51 21.69
N TYR A 1163 -17.99 21.26 21.20
CA TYR A 1163 -19.02 22.27 20.95
C TYR A 1163 -20.06 22.26 22.07
N PHE A 1164 -20.35 23.44 22.63
CA PHE A 1164 -21.25 23.60 23.78
C PHE A 1164 -22.43 24.52 23.46
N TYR A 1165 -23.60 24.23 24.02
CA TYR A 1165 -24.75 25.12 23.90
C TYR A 1165 -24.52 26.42 24.65
N GLN A 1166 -25.15 27.48 24.13
CA GLN A 1166 -25.11 28.79 24.74
C GLN A 1166 -26.54 29.20 25.13
N PRO A 1167 -26.70 29.95 26.22
CA PRO A 1167 -27.99 30.52 26.54
C PRO A 1167 -28.46 31.52 25.47
N ASP A 1168 -29.76 31.57 25.20
CA ASP A 1168 -30.32 32.53 24.25
C ASP A 1168 -30.01 33.98 24.70
N PRO A 1169 -29.41 34.82 23.84
CA PRO A 1169 -28.95 36.16 24.21
C PRO A 1169 -30.07 37.11 24.67
N TRP A 1170 -31.31 36.87 24.23
CA TRP A 1170 -32.45 37.73 24.52
C TRP A 1170 -33.27 37.29 25.75
N LYS A 1171 -32.86 36.24 26.47
CA LYS A 1171 -33.52 35.78 27.71
C LYS A 1171 -32.75 36.23 28.95
N SER A 1172 -33.47 36.75 29.94
CA SER A 1172 -32.87 37.01 31.26
C SER A 1172 -32.48 35.69 31.95
N ALA A 1173 -31.47 35.73 32.84
CA ALA A 1173 -30.98 34.53 33.55
C ALA A 1173 -32.08 33.78 34.34
N SER A 1174 -33.18 34.45 34.71
CA SER A 1174 -34.34 33.89 35.41
C SER A 1174 -35.46 33.36 34.48
N GLU A 1175 -35.46 33.77 33.20
CA GLU A 1175 -36.47 33.40 32.20
C GLU A 1175 -35.96 32.32 31.23
N GLN A 1176 -34.73 31.84 31.44
CA GLN A 1176 -34.20 30.69 30.72
C GLN A 1176 -34.91 29.43 31.22
N PRO A 1177 -35.73 28.79 30.38
CA PRO A 1177 -36.32 27.51 30.78
C PRO A 1177 -35.21 26.47 30.90
N GLN A 1178 -35.22 25.70 31.99
CA GLN A 1178 -34.55 24.40 31.99
C GLN A 1178 -35.20 23.55 30.90
N GLY A 1179 -34.51 23.40 29.76
CA GLY A 1179 -34.91 22.55 28.64
C GLY A 1179 -35.75 23.26 27.56
N LYS A 1180 -35.13 24.16 26.78
CA LYS A 1180 -35.64 24.56 25.44
C LYS A 1180 -34.79 24.01 24.29
N CYS A 1181 -35.47 23.23 23.45
CA CYS A 1181 -35.00 22.36 22.39
C CYS A 1181 -33.97 22.96 21.43
N PRO A 1182 -32.71 22.47 21.33
CA PRO A 1182 -31.97 22.55 20.10
C PRO A 1182 -32.45 21.45 19.13
N TYR A 1183 -32.84 20.25 19.63
CA TYR A 1183 -33.84 19.29 19.09
C TYR A 1183 -34.42 18.33 20.20
N HIS A 1184 -34.36 18.79 21.46
CA HIS A 1184 -34.49 18.17 22.81
C HIS A 1184 -35.18 16.83 23.08
N ASN A 1185 -34.42 16.09 23.90
CA ASN A 1185 -34.79 15.40 25.14
C ASN A 1185 -35.93 14.38 25.04
N SER A 1186 -35.55 13.13 24.79
CA SER A 1186 -36.04 12.05 25.64
C SER A 1186 -35.56 12.27 27.08
#